data_AF-A0A6B1E0D5-F1
#
_entry.id   AF-A0A6B1E0D5-F1
#
_cell.length_a   1.000
_cell.length_b   1.000
_cell.length_c   1.000
_cell.angle_alpha   90.00
_cell.angle_beta   90.00
_cell.angle_gamma   90.00
#
_symmetry.space_group_name_H-M   'P 1'
#
loop_
_entity.id
_entity.type
_entity.pdbx_description
1 polymer ?
#
loop_
_entity_poly.entity_id
_entity_poly.type
_entity_poly.pdbx_seq_one_letter_code
_entity_poly.pdbx_strand_id
1 'polypeptide(L)'
;MQGYYRHPTVQRDRIVFVSEDDLWSVGLQGGVPLRLTSNLGEIEFPLLSPDGSRIAFVARDEGAPDIYVMDATGGPAQRLTWQGDAMQTAAWSPDGEWIYFVTSARQPVRGSTVLNRVRSSPSRFVVEEVPLGRASAIGFGPNGAMVLGRNTGDPARWKRYRGGTAGRLWVSPKEGEQFNRILPDLDGNLASPMWIGAGQGLADERIFLVSDHEGCGNIYSCLPSGEDLTRHTDHADFYARYPAWGLDGDGRPIIAYHAGADLHLLDLLNDTAVQIDVTWSSPRVQRNRKFAETSGHLESADLHPEGHSVALSARGKAFAFGNHAGGVLQLGTSQGVRYRLPSWLRDGKRIVTVTDAMGEERLQVFTPGREPAKSDLHEGFAFGRAMNLYVNPAVDMVAITNHRYELWLYNLEDRTHLLVDRSPHGHIEHADWSPDGRWLAWDRAPTLHSHAIRLYRREVSVPDGKEPDGSEPPLTVDLGTPVLQDHCPVFDPKGRYLYFLSSRILNPVYDTVQFNLSFPAPMRPYLVTLQQDVANPFVPRTGEDADEEDEEEKQEQTKPDEDGTSAANGDSTAETTDGSDNAKPTKAEDSVPEPVRIDVDGIADRVLPFPMPAGLFIGLAAAEDRVFWLASETRQTMKDPWLDDETPHGAALQAWVFKDHKPSEVAADVSDFSLSANRKHLLYRADQRLRVIKASENADSLTNEGAPRVTGWLDLGRIHLSIEPPAEWQQMLAEAWRLQRDQFWTPEMSGVDWQGVHDRYAPLVQRLASRREFSDLCWEMQGELGTSHCYEFGGDYRLGPNWPIGTLAAEFEWQADPPGWRLDDWIEGDVWEPEVHSPFAEAGVDVSRGDLLVSVNGQPVSESVPPARLLVNLAGQEVQLGFQPGTQVESADNESSAETNMLKEVTVRTMTGDKRALYRAWVNTNRANVHAASDGRLGYLHIPDMGPWGYAEFHRGFLGELHRQGLVVDLRFNGGGHVSALLLEKLARRQIGFDQTRWGGVAPYPEESVSGPIVALTNDAAGSDGDIFSHAFKLMGLGTLIGTRTWGGVIGIWPRHALVDGTVTTQPEYSFWFKDVGWTVENYGTDPDIEVEISPDDFREQRDSQLATAVAEALRLLQEQPPLQFEPGDLPNLAGAPQLIPGTTAEGNDQ
;
A
#
# COMPACT_ATOMS: atom_id res chain seq x y z
N MET A 1 -12.26 -24.48 26.36
CA MET A 1 -12.37 -23.70 25.11
C MET A 1 -10.98 -23.73 24.48
N GLN A 2 -10.85 -24.10 23.20
CA GLN A 2 -9.55 -24.24 22.53
C GLN A 2 -8.93 -22.87 22.20
N GLY A 3 -7.62 -22.85 21.97
CA GLY A 3 -6.86 -21.68 21.50
C GLY A 3 -6.54 -21.78 20.01
N TYR A 4 -5.86 -20.77 19.47
CA TYR A 4 -5.39 -20.76 18.08
C TYR A 4 -3.90 -21.08 18.07
N TYR A 5 -3.51 -22.25 17.54
CA TYR A 5 -2.14 -22.76 17.66
C TYR A 5 -1.37 -22.63 16.34
N ARG A 6 -0.15 -22.08 16.40
CA ARG A 6 0.73 -21.85 15.24
C ARG A 6 2.16 -22.30 15.49
N HIS A 7 2.91 -22.51 14.41
CA HIS A 7 4.37 -22.69 14.40
C HIS A 7 4.89 -23.70 15.46
N PRO A 8 4.44 -24.97 15.46
CA PRO A 8 4.91 -25.93 16.43
C PRO A 8 6.35 -26.39 16.14
N THR A 9 7.04 -26.81 17.21
CA THR A 9 8.31 -27.52 17.19
C THR A 9 8.28 -28.62 18.26
N VAL A 10 9.01 -29.72 18.06
CA VAL A 10 8.95 -30.89 18.95
C VAL A 10 10.33 -31.45 19.23
N GLN A 11 10.57 -31.82 20.49
CA GLN A 11 11.74 -32.56 20.90
C GLN A 11 11.50 -33.21 22.27
N ARG A 12 12.00 -34.43 22.44
CA ARG A 12 11.78 -35.30 23.61
C ARG A 12 10.29 -35.46 23.88
N ASP A 13 9.84 -35.09 25.07
CA ASP A 13 8.48 -35.25 25.55
C ASP A 13 7.61 -34.01 25.33
N ARG A 14 8.08 -33.03 24.54
CA ARG A 14 7.50 -31.68 24.50
C ARG A 14 7.28 -31.16 23.09
N ILE A 15 6.11 -30.54 22.91
CA ILE A 15 5.78 -29.67 21.79
C ILE A 15 5.83 -28.23 22.31
N VAL A 16 6.50 -27.34 21.61
CA VAL A 16 6.45 -25.88 21.81
C VAL A 16 5.72 -25.27 20.62
N PHE A 17 4.83 -24.31 20.85
CA PHE A 17 4.02 -23.67 19.81
C PHE A 17 3.74 -22.22 20.17
N VAL A 18 3.26 -21.45 19.19
CA VAL A 18 2.86 -20.06 19.36
C VAL A 18 1.34 -19.97 19.54
N SER A 19 0.92 -19.22 20.56
CA SER A 19 -0.46 -18.78 20.76
C SER A 19 -0.47 -17.51 21.61
N GLU A 20 -1.37 -16.57 21.31
CA GLU A 20 -1.41 -15.23 21.92
C GLU A 20 -0.14 -14.40 21.73
N ASP A 21 0.59 -14.66 20.64
CA ASP A 21 1.91 -14.10 20.33
C ASP A 21 3.02 -14.49 21.31
N ASP A 22 2.80 -15.57 22.07
CA ASP A 22 3.74 -16.12 23.05
C ASP A 22 4.04 -17.60 22.81
N LEU A 23 5.14 -18.06 23.38
CA LEU A 23 5.52 -19.48 23.41
C LEU A 23 4.76 -20.23 24.49
N TRP A 24 4.21 -21.37 24.11
CA TRP A 24 3.56 -22.33 24.99
C TRP A 24 4.18 -23.71 24.80
N SER A 25 4.14 -24.54 25.83
CA SER A 25 4.64 -25.91 25.78
C SER A 25 3.63 -26.90 26.31
N VAL A 26 3.47 -28.04 25.64
CA VAL A 26 2.58 -29.15 26.04
C VAL A 26 3.29 -30.49 25.82
N GLY A 27 2.85 -31.54 26.52
CA GLY A 27 3.37 -32.89 26.30
C GLY A 27 2.91 -33.51 24.97
N LEU A 28 3.59 -34.56 24.51
CA LEU A 28 3.25 -35.26 23.25
C LEU A 28 1.83 -35.83 23.23
N GLN A 29 1.24 -36.14 24.38
CA GLN A 29 -0.14 -36.63 24.50
C GLN A 29 -1.16 -35.52 24.74
N GLY A 30 -0.75 -34.26 24.68
CA GLY A 30 -1.59 -33.11 25.00
C GLY A 30 -1.68 -32.81 26.50
N GLY A 31 -2.81 -32.25 26.93
CA GLY A 31 -3.06 -31.84 28.31
C GLY A 31 -2.95 -30.33 28.53
N VAL A 32 -2.61 -29.91 29.75
CA VAL A 32 -2.54 -28.49 30.13
C VAL A 32 -1.20 -27.90 29.67
N PRO A 33 -1.19 -26.85 28.83
CA PRO A 33 0.05 -26.25 28.37
C PRO A 33 0.64 -25.27 29.41
N LEU A 34 1.95 -25.14 29.42
CA LEU A 34 2.71 -24.13 30.17
C LEU A 34 3.05 -22.95 29.25
N ARG A 35 2.72 -21.72 29.66
CA ARG A 35 3.17 -20.50 28.98
C ARG A 35 4.63 -20.22 29.33
N LEU A 36 5.49 -20.07 28.34
CA LEU A 36 6.93 -19.84 28.52
C LEU A 36 7.32 -18.37 28.44
N THR A 37 6.56 -17.55 27.70
CA THR A 37 6.81 -16.11 27.52
C THR A 37 5.57 -15.28 27.78
N SER A 38 5.76 -14.00 28.07
CA SER A 38 4.67 -13.03 28.24
C SER A 38 5.15 -11.62 27.91
N ASN A 39 5.77 -11.47 26.75
CA ASN A 39 6.52 -10.26 26.43
C ASN A 39 5.62 -9.16 25.84
N LEU A 40 6.21 -7.99 25.55
CA LEU A 40 5.49 -6.87 24.94
C LEU A 40 5.44 -6.98 23.42
N GLY A 41 6.46 -7.61 22.81
CA GLY A 41 6.52 -7.87 21.39
C GLY A 41 5.92 -9.23 21.00
N GLU A 42 5.80 -9.43 19.70
CA GLU A 42 5.32 -10.68 19.11
C GLU A 42 6.44 -11.71 19.02
N ILE A 43 6.10 -12.99 19.22
CA ILE A 43 7.02 -14.13 19.05
C ILE A 43 6.53 -15.07 17.95
N GLU A 44 7.43 -15.48 17.06
CA GLU A 44 7.18 -16.41 15.96
C GLU A 44 8.34 -17.40 15.74
N PHE A 45 8.06 -18.47 14.98
CA PHE A 45 9.03 -19.46 14.53
C PHE A 45 9.94 -20.03 15.64
N PRO A 46 9.40 -20.76 16.64
CA PRO A 46 10.23 -21.44 17.62
C PRO A 46 10.89 -22.70 17.04
N LEU A 47 12.12 -22.99 17.48
CA LEU A 47 12.83 -24.23 17.23
C LEU A 47 13.46 -24.75 18.53
N LEU A 48 13.12 -25.99 18.92
CA LEU A 48 13.80 -26.70 19.99
C LEU A 48 15.21 -27.14 19.53
N SER A 49 16.19 -27.02 20.41
CA SER A 49 17.55 -27.50 20.15
C SER A 49 17.59 -29.03 20.01
N PRO A 50 18.61 -29.61 19.34
CA PRO A 50 18.70 -31.07 19.16
C PRO A 50 18.72 -31.84 20.48
N ASP A 51 19.24 -31.23 21.54
CA ASP A 51 19.23 -31.76 22.90
C ASP A 51 18.01 -31.30 23.71
N GLY A 52 16.99 -30.69 23.11
CA GLY A 52 15.74 -30.25 23.75
C GLY A 52 15.89 -29.33 24.98
N SER A 53 17.07 -28.76 25.22
CA SER A 53 17.36 -27.95 26.41
C SER A 53 17.09 -26.46 26.20
N ARG A 54 17.07 -25.99 24.95
CA ARG A 54 16.90 -24.59 24.57
C ARG A 54 15.86 -24.41 23.48
N ILE A 55 15.32 -23.21 23.38
CA ILE A 55 14.43 -22.76 22.31
C ILE A 55 15.05 -21.53 21.66
N ALA A 56 15.22 -21.56 20.33
CA ALA A 56 15.49 -20.39 19.51
C ALA A 56 14.18 -19.90 18.90
N PHE A 57 13.98 -18.59 18.79
CA PHE A 57 12.75 -18.01 18.25
C PHE A 57 13.00 -16.59 17.73
N VAL A 58 12.07 -16.08 16.93
CA VAL A 58 12.05 -14.66 16.52
C VAL A 58 11.18 -13.89 17.50
N ALA A 59 11.68 -12.76 18.02
CA ALA A 59 10.88 -11.85 18.85
C ALA A 59 11.04 -10.39 18.42
N ARG A 60 10.01 -9.60 18.69
CA ARG A 60 9.94 -8.16 18.38
C ARG A 60 9.90 -7.27 19.63
N ASP A 61 10.50 -7.71 20.73
CA ASP A 61 10.42 -7.01 22.03
C ASP A 61 11.00 -5.59 22.02
N GLU A 62 11.90 -5.31 21.08
CA GLU A 62 12.50 -3.99 20.85
C GLU A 62 12.09 -3.38 19.49
N GLY A 63 11.03 -3.91 18.87
CA GLY A 63 10.45 -3.45 17.59
C GLY A 63 10.94 -4.24 16.38
N ALA A 64 12.26 -4.28 16.20
CA ALA A 64 12.90 -5.09 15.16
C ALA A 64 12.77 -6.60 15.46
N PRO A 65 12.47 -7.45 14.46
CA PRO A 65 12.53 -8.89 14.63
C PRO A 65 13.99 -9.36 14.67
N ASP A 66 14.34 -10.12 15.70
CA ASP A 66 15.68 -10.67 15.87
C ASP A 66 15.62 -12.08 16.48
N ILE A 67 16.74 -12.81 16.42
CA ILE A 67 16.86 -14.13 17.03
C ILE A 67 17.07 -13.99 18.54
N TYR A 68 16.26 -14.73 19.30
CA TYR A 68 16.38 -14.91 20.74
C TYR A 68 16.58 -16.38 21.07
N VAL A 69 17.24 -16.64 22.20
CA VAL A 69 17.39 -17.98 22.77
C VAL A 69 17.03 -17.99 24.26
N MET A 70 16.39 -19.06 24.71
CA MET A 70 16.07 -19.28 26.13
C MET A 70 16.13 -20.76 26.52
N ASP A 71 16.12 -21.06 27.81
CA ASP A 71 15.94 -22.43 28.31
C ASP A 71 14.55 -22.97 27.93
N ALA A 72 14.48 -24.23 27.51
CA ALA A 72 13.25 -24.83 27.04
C ALA A 72 12.17 -24.88 28.13
N THR A 73 12.53 -24.88 29.41
CA THR A 73 11.60 -24.89 30.55
C THR A 73 11.05 -23.51 30.91
N GLY A 74 11.53 -22.44 30.28
CA GLY A 74 11.19 -21.06 30.62
C GLY A 74 12.38 -20.28 31.17
N GLY A 75 12.22 -18.98 31.38
CA GLY A 75 13.26 -18.11 31.96
C GLY A 75 13.59 -16.90 31.09
N PRO A 76 14.63 -16.11 31.44
CA PRO A 76 15.01 -14.94 30.67
C PRO A 76 15.50 -15.33 29.28
N ALA A 77 14.94 -14.70 28.26
CA ALA A 77 15.42 -14.82 26.89
C ALA A 77 16.59 -13.88 26.62
N GLN A 78 17.48 -14.29 25.72
CA GLN A 78 18.64 -13.52 25.31
C GLN A 78 18.61 -13.25 23.81
N ARG A 79 18.70 -11.97 23.44
CA ARG A 79 18.84 -11.53 22.04
C ARG A 79 20.22 -11.87 21.50
N LEU A 80 20.27 -12.42 20.29
CA LEU A 80 21.49 -12.84 19.60
C LEU A 80 21.84 -11.98 18.37
N THR A 81 20.88 -11.24 17.81
CA THR A 81 21.06 -10.44 16.58
C THR A 81 20.50 -9.02 16.70
N TRP A 82 20.99 -8.11 15.84
CA TRP A 82 20.55 -6.71 15.72
C TRP A 82 20.49 -6.29 14.25
N GLN A 83 19.69 -6.98 13.44
CA GLN A 83 19.69 -6.79 11.99
C GLN A 83 18.50 -5.99 11.45
N GLY A 84 17.40 -5.88 12.19
CA GLY A 84 16.35 -4.89 11.90
C GLY A 84 15.41 -5.20 10.73
N ASP A 85 15.45 -6.40 10.14
CA ASP A 85 14.71 -6.73 8.92
C ASP A 85 14.04 -8.10 8.98
N ALA A 86 13.17 -8.43 8.02
CA ALA A 86 12.37 -9.68 8.02
C ALA A 86 13.23 -10.92 8.31
N MET A 87 12.79 -11.75 9.26
CA MET A 87 13.58 -12.84 9.80
C MET A 87 12.73 -14.06 10.20
N GLN A 88 13.28 -15.26 10.00
CA GLN A 88 12.70 -16.53 10.41
C GLN A 88 13.79 -17.52 10.81
N THR A 89 13.60 -18.29 11.88
CA THR A 89 14.50 -19.40 12.23
C THR A 89 14.40 -20.52 11.19
N ALA A 90 15.54 -21.08 10.77
CA ALA A 90 15.59 -22.13 9.76
C ALA A 90 15.90 -23.51 10.36
N ALA A 91 16.95 -23.63 11.17
CA ALA A 91 17.37 -24.89 11.80
C ALA A 91 18.36 -24.66 12.95
N TRP A 92 18.56 -25.67 13.79
CA TRP A 92 19.75 -25.80 14.62
C TRP A 92 20.81 -26.62 13.86
N SER A 93 22.10 -26.33 14.09
CA SER A 93 23.14 -27.29 13.69
C SER A 93 22.98 -28.60 14.47
N PRO A 94 23.38 -29.76 13.91
CA PRO A 94 23.26 -31.05 14.58
C PRO A 94 23.95 -31.12 15.96
N ASP A 95 25.01 -30.34 16.17
CA ASP A 95 25.74 -30.22 17.43
C ASP A 95 25.12 -29.22 18.43
N GLY A 96 24.11 -28.45 18.02
CA GLY A 96 23.47 -27.41 18.84
C GLY A 96 24.30 -26.14 19.05
N GLU A 97 25.44 -25.97 18.37
CA GLU A 97 26.30 -24.80 18.52
C GLU A 97 25.85 -23.57 17.73
N TRP A 98 25.09 -23.77 16.64
CA TRP A 98 24.64 -22.73 15.73
C TRP A 98 23.12 -22.74 15.56
N ILE A 99 22.57 -21.54 15.43
CA ILE A 99 21.18 -21.31 15.02
C ILE A 99 21.25 -20.71 13.62
N TYR A 100 20.68 -21.41 12.65
CA TYR A 100 20.49 -20.96 11.28
C TYR A 100 19.16 -20.22 11.18
N PHE A 101 19.16 -19.12 10.46
CA PHE A 101 17.98 -18.29 10.22
C PHE A 101 18.07 -17.64 8.84
N VAL A 102 16.93 -17.27 8.28
CA VAL A 102 16.84 -16.54 7.02
C VAL A 102 16.50 -15.09 7.31
N THR A 103 17.12 -14.16 6.58
CA THR A 103 16.84 -12.73 6.70
C THR A 103 17.02 -12.02 5.37
N SER A 104 16.30 -10.91 5.18
CA SER A 104 16.54 -9.97 4.06
C SER A 104 17.49 -8.82 4.43
N ALA A 105 17.98 -8.80 5.69
CA ALA A 105 18.98 -7.83 6.10
C ALA A 105 20.23 -7.93 5.22
N ARG A 106 20.84 -6.78 4.94
CA ARG A 106 22.04 -6.66 4.09
C ARG A 106 21.88 -7.19 2.65
N GLN A 107 20.66 -7.33 2.15
CA GLN A 107 20.41 -7.70 0.75
C GLN A 107 20.04 -6.48 -0.11
N PRO A 108 20.57 -6.35 -1.35
CA PRO A 108 20.37 -5.18 -2.21
C PRO A 108 18.99 -5.12 -2.88
N VAL A 109 18.22 -6.20 -2.84
CA VAL A 109 16.97 -6.34 -3.60
C VAL A 109 15.81 -6.78 -2.71
N ARG A 110 14.59 -6.37 -3.07
CA ARG A 110 13.38 -6.64 -2.30
C ARG A 110 13.06 -8.14 -2.24
N GLY A 111 12.61 -8.62 -1.09
CA GLY A 111 12.06 -9.97 -0.92
C GLY A 111 13.08 -11.11 -1.05
N SER A 112 14.37 -10.80 -1.23
CA SER A 112 15.43 -11.80 -1.23
C SER A 112 15.87 -12.10 0.20
N THR A 113 15.64 -13.32 0.67
CA THR A 113 16.18 -13.82 1.93
C THR A 113 17.38 -14.72 1.68
N VAL A 114 18.40 -14.57 2.50
CA VAL A 114 19.59 -15.43 2.49
C VAL A 114 19.76 -16.12 3.84
N LEU A 115 20.45 -17.25 3.82
CA LEU A 115 20.71 -18.04 5.02
C LEU A 115 21.86 -17.40 5.81
N ASN A 116 21.66 -17.24 7.11
CA ASN A 116 22.64 -16.77 8.07
C ASN A 116 22.72 -17.73 9.25
N ARG A 117 23.79 -17.63 10.03
CA ARG A 117 23.92 -18.34 11.29
C ARG A 117 24.48 -17.46 12.41
N VAL A 118 24.09 -17.76 13.64
CA VAL A 118 24.61 -17.14 14.86
C VAL A 118 24.92 -18.22 15.89
N ARG A 119 25.94 -17.99 16.73
CA ARG A 119 26.27 -18.91 17.82
C ARG A 119 25.12 -18.95 18.83
N SER A 120 24.80 -20.15 19.30
CA SER A 120 23.75 -20.37 20.29
C SER A 120 24.16 -19.99 21.72
N SER A 121 25.45 -19.78 21.94
CA SER A 121 26.03 -19.28 23.19
C SER A 121 26.31 -17.78 23.08
N PRO A 122 25.98 -16.98 24.11
CA PRO A 122 26.15 -15.52 24.10
C PRO A 122 27.58 -15.02 24.27
N SER A 123 28.56 -15.91 24.22
CA SER A 123 29.98 -15.54 24.30
C SER A 123 30.45 -14.79 23.05
N ARG A 124 29.75 -14.92 21.91
CA ARG A 124 30.12 -14.30 20.63
C ARG A 124 28.87 -13.95 19.81
N PHE A 125 28.63 -12.66 19.59
CA PHE A 125 27.48 -12.17 18.81
C PHE A 125 27.87 -11.80 17.37
N VAL A 126 28.42 -12.79 16.64
CA VAL A 126 28.76 -12.64 15.23
C VAL A 126 27.71 -13.36 14.40
N VAL A 127 27.12 -12.63 13.45
CA VAL A 127 26.26 -13.19 12.41
C VAL A 127 27.13 -13.48 11.19
N GLU A 128 27.00 -14.68 10.64
CA GLU A 128 27.70 -15.09 9.42
C GLU A 128 26.68 -15.44 8.34
N GLU A 129 26.82 -14.83 7.16
CA GLU A 129 26.07 -15.27 5.97
C GLU A 129 26.59 -16.63 5.51
N VAL A 130 25.68 -17.52 5.13
CA VAL A 130 26.00 -18.81 4.53
C VAL A 130 25.94 -18.64 3.01
N PRO A 131 27.05 -18.83 2.28
CA PRO A 131 27.18 -18.42 0.87
C PRO A 131 26.51 -19.41 -0.10
N LEU A 132 25.19 -19.60 0.04
CA LEU A 132 24.36 -20.47 -0.81
C LEU A 132 23.28 -19.68 -1.58
N GLY A 133 23.34 -18.35 -1.46
CA GLY A 133 22.40 -17.40 -2.05
C GLY A 133 21.02 -17.47 -1.42
N ARG A 134 20.00 -17.24 -2.25
CA ARG A 134 18.60 -17.23 -1.82
C ARG A 134 18.22 -18.54 -1.15
N ALA A 135 17.59 -18.43 0.02
CA ALA A 135 17.12 -19.56 0.81
C ALA A 135 15.98 -19.12 1.74
N SER A 136 15.06 -20.05 1.99
CA SER A 136 13.96 -19.90 2.95
C SER A 136 13.98 -20.97 4.05
N ALA A 137 14.64 -22.10 3.80
CA ALA A 137 14.77 -23.20 4.76
C ALA A 137 16.04 -24.02 4.52
N ILE A 138 16.50 -24.73 5.55
CA ILE A 138 17.61 -25.67 5.49
C ILE A 138 17.33 -26.88 6.41
N GLY A 139 17.70 -28.09 5.98
CA GLY A 139 17.73 -29.30 6.81
C GLY A 139 19.06 -30.04 6.67
N PHE A 140 19.47 -30.76 7.72
CA PHE A 140 20.76 -31.45 7.79
C PHE A 140 20.61 -32.97 7.81
N GLY A 141 21.36 -33.64 6.94
CA GLY A 141 21.51 -35.09 6.88
C GLY A 141 22.85 -35.58 7.45
N PRO A 142 23.16 -36.88 7.31
CA PRO A 142 24.43 -37.45 7.78
C PRO A 142 25.63 -36.88 7.02
N ASN A 143 26.82 -36.90 7.64
CA ASN A 143 28.09 -36.48 7.02
C ASN A 143 28.10 -35.06 6.42
N GLY A 144 27.30 -34.15 6.98
CA GLY A 144 27.19 -32.77 6.50
C GLY A 144 26.34 -32.61 5.23
N ALA A 145 25.53 -33.61 4.88
CA ALA A 145 24.52 -33.49 3.83
C ALA A 145 23.49 -32.41 4.17
N MET A 146 22.93 -31.76 3.15
CA MET A 146 22.05 -30.60 3.31
C MET A 146 20.91 -30.64 2.29
N VAL A 147 19.69 -30.31 2.74
CA VAL A 147 18.59 -29.92 1.86
C VAL A 147 18.32 -28.44 2.05
N LEU A 148 18.28 -27.69 0.95
CA LEU A 148 18.01 -26.26 0.91
C LEU A 148 16.65 -26.03 0.26
N GLY A 149 15.78 -25.28 0.95
CA GLY A 149 14.51 -24.83 0.39
C GLY A 149 14.63 -23.41 -0.14
N ARG A 150 14.34 -23.20 -1.42
CA ARG A 150 14.19 -21.88 -2.05
C ARG A 150 12.72 -21.58 -2.27
N ASN A 151 12.28 -20.39 -1.86
CA ASN A 151 10.87 -19.97 -1.95
C ASN A 151 9.90 -20.92 -1.22
N THR A 152 10.37 -21.56 -0.16
CA THR A 152 9.62 -22.58 0.62
C THR A 152 8.84 -21.95 1.79
N GLY A 153 8.36 -20.71 1.58
CA GLY A 153 7.46 -20.03 2.51
C GLY A 153 6.13 -20.75 2.64
N ASP A 154 5.24 -20.25 3.51
CA ASP A 154 3.95 -20.90 3.76
C ASP A 154 3.05 -20.90 2.51
N PRO A 155 2.74 -22.07 1.93
CA PRO A 155 1.95 -22.18 0.72
C PRO A 155 0.47 -21.85 0.94
N ALA A 156 0.02 -21.70 2.19
CA ALA A 156 -1.38 -21.43 2.51
C ALA A 156 -1.83 -20.00 2.15
N ARG A 157 -0.89 -19.06 1.93
CA ARG A 157 -1.19 -17.66 1.53
C ARG A 157 -1.64 -17.54 0.07
N TRP A 158 -1.23 -18.47 -0.78
CA TRP A 158 -1.69 -18.63 -2.15
C TRP A 158 -1.72 -20.13 -2.46
N LYS A 159 -2.86 -20.76 -2.16
CA LYS A 159 -3.04 -22.20 -2.31
C LYS A 159 -3.01 -22.58 -3.80
N ARG A 160 -2.38 -23.71 -4.12
CA ARG A 160 -2.25 -24.27 -5.48
C ARG A 160 -1.46 -23.37 -6.42
N TYR A 161 -0.51 -22.61 -5.87
CA TYR A 161 0.39 -21.77 -6.64
C TYR A 161 1.37 -22.61 -7.49
N ARG A 162 1.59 -22.22 -8.75
CA ARG A 162 2.42 -22.89 -9.77
C ARG A 162 3.36 -21.96 -10.53
N GLY A 163 3.48 -20.72 -10.09
CA GLY A 163 4.35 -19.75 -10.74
C GLY A 163 5.83 -19.98 -10.49
N GLY A 164 6.70 -19.14 -11.08
CA GLY A 164 8.15 -19.31 -11.02
C GLY A 164 8.74 -19.33 -9.60
N THR A 165 8.09 -18.67 -8.65
CA THR A 165 8.49 -18.63 -7.23
C THR A 165 7.92 -19.79 -6.42
N ALA A 166 7.29 -20.80 -7.04
CA ALA A 166 6.92 -22.02 -6.32
C ALA A 166 8.18 -22.63 -5.68
N GLY A 167 8.01 -23.21 -4.49
CA GLY A 167 9.11 -23.70 -3.69
C GLY A 167 9.90 -24.80 -4.39
N ARG A 168 11.24 -24.71 -4.32
CA ARG A 168 12.19 -25.63 -4.95
C ARG A 168 13.14 -26.19 -3.91
N LEU A 169 13.50 -27.45 -4.05
CA LEU A 169 14.42 -28.14 -3.15
C LEU A 169 15.74 -28.47 -3.85
N TRP A 170 16.83 -28.19 -3.17
CA TRP A 170 18.19 -28.50 -3.61
C TRP A 170 18.89 -29.37 -2.57
N VAL A 171 19.53 -30.44 -3.00
CA VAL A 171 20.18 -31.42 -2.14
C VAL A 171 21.67 -31.45 -2.44
N SER A 172 22.47 -31.27 -1.40
CA SER A 172 23.88 -31.63 -1.41
C SER A 172 24.05 -32.90 -0.57
N PRO A 173 24.53 -34.01 -1.15
CA PRO A 173 24.64 -35.30 -0.46
C PRO A 173 25.74 -35.31 0.61
N LYS A 174 26.64 -34.32 0.59
CA LYS A 174 27.73 -34.19 1.56
C LYS A 174 28.26 -32.77 1.58
N GLU A 175 28.83 -32.34 2.69
CA GLU A 175 29.40 -31.00 2.81
C GLU A 175 30.42 -30.72 1.69
N GLY A 176 30.21 -29.62 0.97
CA GLY A 176 31.08 -29.19 -0.11
C GLY A 176 30.79 -29.82 -1.48
N GLU A 177 29.94 -30.84 -1.57
CA GLU A 177 29.51 -31.41 -2.86
C GLU A 177 28.44 -30.56 -3.54
N GLN A 178 28.30 -30.75 -4.86
CA GLN A 178 27.39 -30.00 -5.71
C GLN A 178 25.93 -30.18 -5.28
N PHE A 179 25.16 -29.10 -5.33
CA PHE A 179 23.72 -29.14 -5.10
C PHE A 179 22.98 -29.60 -6.35
N ASN A 180 22.08 -30.57 -6.19
CA ASN A 180 21.19 -31.04 -7.24
C ASN A 180 19.74 -30.68 -6.91
N ARG A 181 19.00 -30.18 -7.89
CA ARG A 181 17.57 -29.94 -7.75
C ARG A 181 16.82 -31.27 -7.73
N ILE A 182 15.92 -31.45 -6.77
CA ILE A 182 15.06 -32.62 -6.66
C ILE A 182 13.60 -32.24 -6.89
N LEU A 183 12.78 -33.21 -7.32
CA LEU A 183 11.37 -33.01 -7.65
C LEU A 183 11.12 -31.84 -8.64
N PRO A 184 11.95 -31.64 -9.70
CA PRO A 184 11.80 -30.49 -10.58
C PRO A 184 10.48 -30.48 -11.37
N ASP A 185 9.91 -31.67 -11.60
CA ASP A 185 8.70 -31.87 -12.41
C ASP A 185 7.42 -32.04 -11.56
N LEU A 186 7.52 -31.94 -10.23
CA LEU A 186 6.36 -32.07 -9.36
C LEU A 186 5.46 -30.83 -9.49
N ASP A 187 4.23 -31.03 -9.97
CA ASP A 187 3.24 -29.97 -10.19
C ASP A 187 2.59 -29.50 -8.87
N GLY A 188 3.40 -28.92 -7.98
CA GLY A 188 3.01 -28.51 -6.63
C GLY A 188 3.95 -27.49 -6.02
N ASN A 189 3.45 -26.67 -5.11
CA ASN A 189 4.31 -25.81 -4.32
C ASN A 189 4.98 -26.66 -3.21
N LEU A 190 6.30 -26.54 -3.02
CA LEU A 190 7.05 -27.30 -2.01
C LEU A 190 7.40 -26.40 -0.82
N ALA A 191 7.25 -26.88 0.41
CA ALA A 191 7.57 -26.11 1.60
C ALA A 191 8.18 -26.97 2.72
N SER A 192 8.83 -26.29 3.68
CA SER A 192 9.34 -26.89 4.93
C SER A 192 10.14 -28.20 4.77
N PRO A 193 11.23 -28.22 3.97
CA PRO A 193 12.04 -29.42 3.82
C PRO A 193 12.76 -29.80 5.12
N MET A 194 12.74 -31.09 5.46
CA MET A 194 13.37 -31.67 6.64
C MET A 194 14.10 -32.96 6.24
N TRP A 195 15.40 -33.07 6.52
CA TRP A 195 16.14 -34.31 6.29
C TRP A 195 16.10 -35.17 7.55
N ILE A 196 15.55 -36.37 7.45
CA ILE A 196 15.46 -37.32 8.56
C ILE A 196 16.27 -38.57 8.17
N GLY A 197 17.32 -38.85 8.93
CA GLY A 197 18.29 -39.91 8.62
C GLY A 197 17.74 -41.33 8.79
N ALA A 198 18.42 -42.30 8.17
CA ALA A 198 18.18 -43.72 8.41
C ALA A 198 18.58 -44.10 9.84
N GLY A 199 17.85 -45.02 10.47
CA GLY A 199 18.02 -45.38 11.87
C GLY A 199 16.86 -44.88 12.73
N GLN A 200 16.93 -45.12 14.06
CA GLN A 200 15.83 -44.81 15.00
C GLN A 200 14.48 -45.45 14.60
N GLY A 201 14.53 -46.54 13.84
CA GLY A 201 13.39 -47.29 13.34
C GLY A 201 13.02 -47.02 11.86
N LEU A 202 13.57 -45.97 11.22
CA LEU A 202 13.41 -45.73 9.78
C LEU A 202 14.40 -46.58 8.96
N ALA A 203 13.89 -47.19 7.89
CA ALA A 203 14.68 -48.06 7.01
C ALA A 203 15.66 -47.27 6.13
N ASP A 204 15.18 -46.16 5.56
CA ASP A 204 15.93 -45.29 4.65
C ASP A 204 15.92 -43.85 5.18
N GLU A 205 16.93 -43.07 4.79
CA GLU A 205 16.92 -41.62 5.00
C GLU A 205 15.98 -40.95 4.00
N ARG A 206 15.24 -39.93 4.45
CA ARG A 206 14.21 -39.29 3.64
C ARG A 206 14.17 -37.79 3.86
N ILE A 207 13.79 -37.07 2.82
CA ILE A 207 13.47 -35.65 2.86
C ILE A 207 11.96 -35.53 2.99
N PHE A 208 11.48 -35.06 4.13
CA PHE A 208 10.09 -34.72 4.37
C PHE A 208 9.83 -33.27 3.93
N LEU A 209 8.64 -33.02 3.40
CA LEU A 209 8.23 -31.71 2.90
C LEU A 209 6.71 -31.57 2.95
N VAL A 210 6.21 -30.33 2.84
CA VAL A 210 4.81 -30.04 2.53
C VAL A 210 4.66 -29.85 1.02
N SER A 211 3.62 -30.41 0.42
CA SER A 211 3.25 -30.12 -0.97
C SER A 211 1.74 -30.12 -1.18
N ASP A 212 1.28 -29.32 -2.14
CA ASP A 212 -0.12 -29.26 -2.56
C ASP A 212 -0.35 -29.73 -4.01
N HIS A 213 0.53 -30.59 -4.53
CA HIS A 213 0.39 -31.16 -5.88
C HIS A 213 -0.91 -31.97 -6.08
N GLU A 214 -1.48 -32.52 -5.00
CA GLU A 214 -2.78 -33.19 -5.01
C GLU A 214 -3.95 -32.26 -4.65
N GLY A 215 -3.74 -30.94 -4.63
CA GLY A 215 -4.75 -29.91 -4.40
C GLY A 215 -4.89 -29.40 -2.95
N CYS A 216 -4.36 -30.14 -1.96
CA CYS A 216 -4.29 -29.72 -0.57
C CYS A 216 -2.90 -29.97 0.02
N GLY A 217 -2.39 -29.01 0.80
CA GLY A 217 -1.08 -29.09 1.46
C GLY A 217 -1.03 -30.23 2.48
N ASN A 218 -0.26 -31.27 2.16
CA ASN A 218 -0.04 -32.43 3.01
C ASN A 218 1.46 -32.68 3.19
N ILE A 219 1.83 -33.49 4.20
CA ILE A 219 3.20 -33.91 4.43
C ILE A 219 3.51 -35.11 3.54
N TYR A 220 4.59 -35.00 2.77
CA TYR A 220 5.15 -36.03 1.92
C TYR A 220 6.61 -36.26 2.28
N SER A 221 7.19 -37.33 1.75
CA SER A 221 8.64 -37.52 1.75
C SER A 221 9.13 -38.20 0.48
N CYS A 222 10.40 -37.99 0.15
CA CYS A 222 11.10 -38.70 -0.92
C CYS A 222 12.51 -39.10 -0.46
N LEU A 223 13.18 -39.95 -1.22
CA LEU A 223 14.62 -40.18 -1.05
C LEU A 223 15.41 -38.89 -1.34
N PRO A 224 16.68 -38.76 -0.89
CA PRO A 224 17.53 -37.62 -1.24
C PRO A 224 17.75 -37.43 -2.75
N SER A 225 17.49 -38.45 -3.56
CA SER A 225 17.47 -38.37 -5.03
C SER A 225 16.21 -37.68 -5.60
N GLY A 226 15.16 -37.50 -4.80
CA GLY A 226 13.83 -37.08 -5.25
C GLY A 226 12.91 -38.22 -5.66
N GLU A 227 13.37 -39.48 -5.60
CA GLU A 227 12.56 -40.66 -5.94
C GLU A 227 11.70 -41.13 -4.77
N ASP A 228 10.78 -42.08 -5.04
CA ASP A 228 9.94 -42.73 -4.03
C ASP A 228 9.07 -41.75 -3.20
N LEU A 229 8.42 -40.81 -3.88
CA LEU A 229 7.52 -39.86 -3.24
C LEU A 229 6.36 -40.58 -2.53
N THR A 230 6.21 -40.36 -1.23
CA THR A 230 5.22 -40.99 -0.35
C THR A 230 4.45 -39.94 0.44
N ARG A 231 3.15 -40.13 0.64
CA ARG A 231 2.27 -39.24 1.40
C ARG A 231 2.07 -39.76 2.83
N HIS A 232 2.09 -38.86 3.82
CA HIS A 232 2.02 -39.21 5.25
C HIS A 232 0.82 -38.61 6.01
N THR A 233 0.11 -37.65 5.41
CA THR A 233 -1.09 -37.04 6.02
C THR A 233 -2.24 -36.94 5.01
N ASP A 234 -3.47 -36.91 5.52
CA ASP A 234 -4.69 -36.85 4.70
C ASP A 234 -5.61 -35.68 5.09
N HIS A 235 -5.09 -34.46 5.01
CA HIS A 235 -5.87 -33.24 5.19
C HIS A 235 -6.60 -32.85 3.91
N ALA A 236 -7.88 -32.49 4.04
CA ALA A 236 -8.74 -32.05 2.94
C ALA A 236 -9.28 -30.62 3.09
N ASP A 237 -9.38 -30.12 4.34
CA ASP A 237 -10.00 -28.82 4.63
C ASP A 237 -8.99 -27.69 4.88
N PHE A 238 -7.90 -28.00 5.56
CA PHE A 238 -6.84 -27.05 5.92
C PHE A 238 -5.48 -27.62 5.53
N TYR A 239 -4.54 -26.76 5.15
CA TYR A 239 -3.20 -27.23 4.81
C TYR A 239 -2.46 -27.67 6.08
N ALA A 240 -1.69 -28.77 6.01
CA ALA A 240 -0.64 -29.03 6.97
C ALA A 240 0.46 -27.97 6.80
N ARG A 241 0.72 -27.18 7.86
CA ARG A 241 1.60 -26.02 7.82
C ARG A 241 2.72 -26.16 8.85
N TYR A 242 3.85 -25.50 8.58
CA TYR A 242 5.03 -25.41 9.47
C TYR A 242 5.38 -26.70 10.23
N PRO A 243 5.55 -27.85 9.56
CA PRO A 243 6.00 -29.05 10.26
C PRO A 243 7.42 -28.88 10.77
N ALA A 244 7.67 -29.44 11.94
CA ALA A 244 8.98 -29.50 12.57
C ALA A 244 9.18 -30.90 13.16
N TRP A 245 10.35 -31.49 12.89
CA TRP A 245 10.67 -32.84 13.32
C TRP A 245 11.59 -32.84 14.54
N GLY A 246 11.54 -33.93 15.30
CA GLY A 246 12.40 -34.20 16.43
C GLY A 246 12.38 -35.67 16.82
N LEU A 247 13.00 -35.99 17.94
CA LEU A 247 13.01 -37.32 18.55
C LEU A 247 12.19 -37.31 19.83
N ASP A 248 11.36 -38.33 20.03
CA ASP A 248 10.64 -38.52 21.29
C ASP A 248 11.58 -38.94 22.44
N GLY A 249 11.03 -39.16 23.64
CA GLY A 249 11.80 -39.63 24.80
C GLY A 249 12.46 -41.01 24.63
N ASP A 250 11.96 -41.83 23.71
CA ASP A 250 12.49 -43.15 23.34
C ASP A 250 13.47 -43.07 22.14
N GLY A 251 13.70 -41.87 21.60
CA GLY A 251 14.54 -41.64 20.44
C GLY A 251 13.88 -41.94 19.09
N ARG A 252 12.54 -42.01 19.03
CA ARG A 252 11.78 -42.25 17.79
C ARG A 252 11.49 -40.95 17.06
N PRO A 253 11.55 -40.93 15.72
CA PRO A 253 11.36 -39.72 14.96
C PRO A 253 9.86 -39.37 14.84
N ILE A 254 9.54 -38.11 15.14
CA ILE A 254 8.18 -37.56 15.15
C ILE A 254 8.14 -36.18 14.48
N ILE A 255 7.00 -35.81 13.91
CA ILE A 255 6.77 -34.49 13.31
C ILE A 255 5.56 -33.82 13.97
N ALA A 256 5.76 -32.63 14.54
CA ALA A 256 4.67 -31.77 14.98
C ALA A 256 4.37 -30.72 13.90
N TYR A 257 3.09 -30.47 13.65
CA TYR A 257 2.62 -29.49 12.67
C TYR A 257 1.25 -28.94 13.10
N HIS A 258 0.74 -27.93 12.39
CA HIS A 258 -0.61 -27.43 12.63
C HIS A 258 -1.46 -27.42 11.36
N ALA A 259 -2.77 -27.55 11.54
CA ALA A 259 -3.79 -27.44 10.49
C ALA A 259 -5.09 -26.93 11.15
N GLY A 260 -5.77 -25.94 10.56
CA GLY A 260 -7.04 -25.43 11.10
C GLY A 260 -6.95 -24.88 12.54
N ALA A 261 -5.80 -24.30 12.90
CA ALA A 261 -5.46 -23.84 14.25
C ALA A 261 -5.32 -24.95 15.32
N ASP A 262 -5.28 -26.22 14.91
CA ASP A 262 -5.05 -27.38 15.76
C ASP A 262 -3.63 -27.94 15.63
N LEU A 263 -3.11 -28.51 16.73
CA LEU A 263 -1.81 -29.18 16.74
C LEU A 263 -1.98 -30.65 16.35
N HIS A 264 -1.07 -31.16 15.54
CA HIS A 264 -1.00 -32.55 15.16
C HIS A 264 0.40 -33.12 15.39
N LEU A 265 0.47 -34.42 15.64
CA LEU A 265 1.70 -35.18 15.79
C LEU A 265 1.66 -36.39 14.86
N LEU A 266 2.66 -36.52 14.00
CA LEU A 266 2.88 -37.64 13.10
C LEU A 266 3.99 -38.53 13.66
N ASP A 267 3.66 -39.79 13.94
CA ASP A 267 4.61 -40.86 14.26
C ASP A 267 5.10 -41.49 12.95
N LEU A 268 6.40 -41.38 12.68
CA LEU A 268 7.00 -41.83 11.43
C LEU A 268 7.28 -43.33 11.35
N LEU A 269 7.20 -44.06 12.47
CA LEU A 269 7.35 -45.52 12.48
C LEU A 269 6.04 -46.22 12.13
N ASN A 270 4.93 -45.66 12.59
CA ASN A 270 3.59 -46.19 12.34
C ASN A 270 2.88 -45.52 11.16
N ASP A 271 3.42 -44.39 10.68
CA ASP A 271 2.82 -43.53 9.68
C ASP A 271 1.40 -43.07 10.06
N THR A 272 1.27 -42.65 11.32
CA THR A 272 -0.02 -42.24 11.90
C THR A 272 0.05 -40.83 12.43
N ALA A 273 -0.83 -39.96 11.93
CA ALA A 273 -1.05 -38.62 12.46
C ALA A 273 -2.23 -38.58 13.42
N VAL A 274 -2.05 -37.92 14.58
CA VAL A 274 -3.11 -37.69 15.57
C VAL A 274 -3.19 -36.21 15.92
N GLN A 275 -4.39 -35.71 16.15
CA GLN A 275 -4.60 -34.37 16.71
C GLN A 275 -4.24 -34.38 18.21
N ILE A 276 -3.57 -33.33 18.67
CA ILE A 276 -3.15 -33.16 20.06
C ILE A 276 -4.18 -32.32 20.82
N ASP A 277 -4.80 -32.92 21.84
CA ASP A 277 -5.79 -32.25 22.68
C ASP A 277 -5.12 -31.34 23.71
N VAL A 278 -5.23 -30.02 23.50
CA VAL A 278 -4.70 -29.01 24.42
C VAL A 278 -5.82 -28.46 25.32
N THR A 279 -5.68 -28.67 26.63
CA THR A 279 -6.56 -28.10 27.65
C THR A 279 -6.14 -26.67 27.95
N TRP A 280 -6.47 -25.76 27.02
CA TRP A 280 -5.99 -24.40 27.07
C TRP A 280 -6.75 -23.53 28.07
N SER A 281 -6.00 -22.85 28.94
CA SER A 281 -6.50 -21.90 29.94
C SER A 281 -5.63 -20.64 29.89
N SER A 282 -6.18 -19.56 29.36
CA SER A 282 -5.47 -18.28 29.26
C SER A 282 -6.39 -17.10 29.65
N PRO A 283 -5.85 -16.02 30.25
CA PRO A 283 -6.58 -14.77 30.42
C PRO A 283 -6.98 -14.06 29.11
N ARG A 284 -6.35 -14.38 27.96
CA ARG A 284 -6.63 -13.76 26.65
C ARG A 284 -6.63 -12.24 26.69
N VAL A 285 -5.60 -11.67 27.28
CA VAL A 285 -5.55 -10.23 27.63
C VAL A 285 -5.75 -9.30 26.45
N GLN A 286 -5.37 -9.68 25.22
CA GLN A 286 -5.59 -8.84 24.04
C GLN A 286 -7.04 -8.86 23.53
N ARG A 287 -7.91 -9.73 24.07
CA ARG A 287 -9.36 -9.68 23.84
C ARG A 287 -10.07 -8.69 24.76
N ASN A 288 -9.38 -8.16 25.77
CA ASN A 288 -9.96 -7.18 26.67
C ASN A 288 -10.38 -5.93 25.91
N ARG A 289 -11.44 -5.30 26.41
CA ARG A 289 -11.89 -4.02 25.89
C ARG A 289 -10.77 -2.99 26.00
N LYS A 290 -10.49 -2.30 24.89
CA LYS A 290 -9.54 -1.18 24.84
C LYS A 290 -10.20 0.09 24.31
N PHE A 291 -9.48 1.20 24.35
CA PHE A 291 -9.88 2.46 23.76
C PHE A 291 -8.81 2.92 22.78
N ALA A 292 -9.22 3.49 21.65
CA ALA A 292 -8.32 4.09 20.68
C ALA A 292 -8.58 5.58 20.54
N GLU A 293 -7.60 6.30 19.99
CA GLU A 293 -7.76 7.70 19.63
C GLU A 293 -8.61 7.83 18.37
N THR A 294 -9.62 8.69 18.42
CA THR A 294 -10.58 8.89 17.31
C THR A 294 -9.94 9.54 16.09
N SER A 295 -9.01 10.47 16.30
CA SER A 295 -8.34 11.24 15.24
C SER A 295 -7.73 10.32 14.18
N GLY A 296 -6.94 9.32 14.61
CA GLY A 296 -6.29 8.33 13.72
C GLY A 296 -7.21 7.28 13.10
N HIS A 297 -8.52 7.33 13.37
CA HIS A 297 -9.50 6.40 12.82
C HIS A 297 -10.70 7.10 12.16
N LEU A 298 -10.59 8.40 11.89
CA LEU A 298 -11.65 9.19 11.27
C LEU A 298 -11.87 8.73 9.82
N GLU A 299 -13.09 8.30 9.51
CA GLU A 299 -13.47 7.80 8.18
C GLU A 299 -14.31 8.82 7.39
N SER A 300 -15.31 9.44 8.02
CA SER A 300 -16.18 10.43 7.37
C SER A 300 -16.86 11.33 8.40
N ALA A 301 -17.26 12.53 8.01
CA ALA A 301 -17.99 13.46 8.86
C ALA A 301 -18.99 14.31 8.04
N ASP A 302 -20.13 14.61 8.64
CA ASP A 302 -21.18 15.45 8.08
C ASP A 302 -21.67 16.49 9.10
N LEU A 303 -21.88 17.71 8.64
CA LEU A 303 -22.25 18.84 9.48
C LEU A 303 -23.78 18.98 9.51
N HIS A 304 -24.34 19.20 10.70
CA HIS A 304 -25.76 19.47 10.86
C HIS A 304 -26.20 20.64 9.96
N PRO A 305 -27.45 20.66 9.44
CA PRO A 305 -27.92 21.73 8.54
C PRO A 305 -27.61 23.15 9.03
N GLU A 306 -27.78 23.41 10.33
CA GLU A 306 -27.48 24.71 10.97
C GLU A 306 -26.03 24.89 11.49
N GLY A 307 -25.14 23.94 11.24
CA GLY A 307 -23.71 24.05 11.56
C GLY A 307 -23.31 23.79 13.02
N HIS A 308 -24.24 23.64 13.96
CA HIS A 308 -23.92 23.59 15.41
C HIS A 308 -23.48 22.22 15.96
N SER A 309 -23.64 21.15 15.19
CA SER A 309 -23.29 19.78 15.59
C SER A 309 -22.79 18.98 14.39
N VAL A 310 -22.07 17.91 14.67
CA VAL A 310 -21.48 17.02 13.66
C VAL A 310 -21.97 15.59 13.88
N ALA A 311 -22.13 14.84 12.79
CA ALA A 311 -22.20 13.40 12.78
C ALA A 311 -20.93 12.86 12.12
N LEU A 312 -20.29 11.83 12.65
CA LEU A 312 -19.08 11.28 12.05
C LEU A 312 -18.97 9.78 12.26
N SER A 313 -18.22 9.10 11.39
CA SER A 313 -17.80 7.72 11.60
C SER A 313 -16.31 7.63 11.87
N ALA A 314 -15.96 6.79 12.86
CA ALA A 314 -14.59 6.46 13.17
C ALA A 314 -14.49 4.99 13.57
N ARG A 315 -13.51 4.27 13.00
CA ARG A 315 -13.30 2.83 13.23
C ARG A 315 -14.59 2.01 13.07
N GLY A 316 -15.38 2.32 12.04
CA GLY A 316 -16.67 1.68 11.77
C GLY A 316 -17.79 1.98 12.76
N LYS A 317 -17.68 3.01 13.61
CA LYS A 317 -18.72 3.40 14.58
C LYS A 317 -19.21 4.81 14.27
N ALA A 318 -20.52 5.04 14.40
CA ALA A 318 -21.12 6.35 14.15
C ALA A 318 -21.39 7.12 15.45
N PHE A 319 -21.12 8.43 15.43
CA PHE A 319 -21.30 9.35 16.56
C PHE A 319 -22.01 10.62 16.13
N ALA A 320 -22.75 11.25 17.04
CA ALA A 320 -23.35 12.58 16.87
C ALA A 320 -23.18 13.43 18.13
N PHE A 321 -22.74 14.68 17.97
CA PHE A 321 -22.49 15.59 19.10
C PHE A 321 -22.41 17.07 18.69
N GLY A 322 -22.65 17.97 19.65
CA GLY A 322 -22.46 19.42 19.45
C GLY A 322 -20.98 19.80 19.35
N ASN A 323 -20.65 20.75 18.47
CA ASN A 323 -19.26 21.07 18.10
C ASN A 323 -18.37 21.38 19.31
N HIS A 324 -18.89 22.17 20.27
CA HIS A 324 -18.10 22.68 21.41
C HIS A 324 -18.74 22.43 22.79
N ALA A 325 -19.87 21.71 22.87
CA ALA A 325 -20.54 21.41 24.13
C ALA A 325 -21.40 20.14 24.05
N GLY A 326 -21.84 19.63 25.21
CA GLY A 326 -22.72 18.46 25.32
C GLY A 326 -22.00 17.12 25.37
N GLY A 327 -22.77 16.04 25.53
CA GLY A 327 -22.26 14.67 25.49
C GLY A 327 -22.12 14.15 24.06
N VAL A 328 -21.24 13.15 23.87
CA VAL A 328 -21.13 12.39 22.62
C VAL A 328 -22.13 11.25 22.64
N LEU A 329 -22.95 11.15 21.60
CA LEU A 329 -23.91 10.07 21.43
C LEU A 329 -23.38 9.09 20.40
N GLN A 330 -23.17 7.84 20.79
CA GLN A 330 -22.92 6.75 19.85
C GLN A 330 -24.25 6.31 19.23
N LEU A 331 -24.26 6.11 17.92
CA LEU A 331 -25.41 5.65 17.16
C LEU A 331 -25.31 4.16 16.88
N GLY A 332 -26.44 3.46 16.95
CA GLY A 332 -26.51 2.03 16.61
C GLY A 332 -25.89 1.08 17.62
N THR A 333 -25.62 -0.14 17.15
CA THR A 333 -25.00 -1.19 17.97
C THR A 333 -23.56 -0.82 18.28
N SER A 334 -23.14 -1.00 19.54
CA SER A 334 -21.85 -0.48 19.97
C SER A 334 -20.63 -1.27 19.47
N GLN A 335 -20.81 -2.55 19.11
CA GLN A 335 -19.74 -3.49 18.72
C GLN A 335 -20.23 -4.47 17.64
N GLY A 336 -19.30 -5.00 16.84
CA GLY A 336 -19.57 -6.08 15.88
C GLY A 336 -20.44 -5.70 14.67
N VAL A 337 -20.69 -4.41 14.47
CA VAL A 337 -21.41 -3.85 13.33
C VAL A 337 -20.63 -2.63 12.85
N ARG A 338 -20.47 -2.49 11.54
CA ARG A 338 -19.88 -1.33 10.90
C ARG A 338 -20.95 -0.33 10.49
N TYR A 339 -20.69 0.93 10.78
CA TYR A 339 -21.44 2.10 10.35
C TYR A 339 -20.53 3.03 9.54
N ARG A 340 -20.96 3.42 8.35
CA ARG A 340 -20.24 4.33 7.43
C ARG A 340 -21.16 5.45 6.94
N LEU A 341 -20.55 6.54 6.46
CA LEU A 341 -21.25 7.64 5.78
C LEU A 341 -22.48 8.16 6.57
N PRO A 342 -22.32 8.58 7.84
CA PRO A 342 -23.42 9.20 8.57
C PRO A 342 -23.74 10.57 7.95
N SER A 343 -24.99 10.79 7.60
CA SER A 343 -25.45 12.05 6.98
C SER A 343 -26.74 12.54 7.63
N TRP A 344 -26.81 13.84 7.94
CA TRP A 344 -28.00 14.47 8.48
C TRP A 344 -29.11 14.55 7.43
N LEU A 345 -30.32 14.16 7.83
CA LEU A 345 -31.51 14.43 7.03
C LEU A 345 -31.90 15.91 7.12
N ARG A 346 -32.66 16.39 6.14
CA ARG A 346 -33.11 17.79 6.00
C ARG A 346 -33.75 18.37 7.26
N ASP A 347 -34.35 17.52 8.11
CA ASP A 347 -35.04 17.95 9.32
C ASP A 347 -34.12 18.32 10.48
N GLY A 348 -32.80 18.09 10.34
CA GLY A 348 -31.79 18.31 11.39
C GLY A 348 -31.98 17.44 12.63
N LYS A 349 -32.86 16.45 12.59
CA LYS A 349 -33.21 15.60 13.74
C LYS A 349 -32.80 14.16 13.53
N ARG A 350 -32.80 13.71 12.28
CA ARG A 350 -32.47 12.33 11.92
C ARG A 350 -31.15 12.26 11.17
N ILE A 351 -30.46 11.14 11.33
CA ILE A 351 -29.21 10.80 10.65
C ILE A 351 -29.42 9.47 9.92
N VAL A 352 -29.06 9.39 8.65
CA VAL A 352 -28.99 8.14 7.90
C VAL A 352 -27.54 7.66 7.84
N THR A 353 -27.31 6.35 7.88
CA THR A 353 -25.98 5.74 7.76
C THR A 353 -26.08 4.42 7.02
N VAL A 354 -24.95 3.98 6.46
CA VAL A 354 -24.79 2.64 5.89
C VAL A 354 -24.33 1.68 6.99
N THR A 355 -25.02 0.55 7.13
CA THR A 355 -24.71 -0.49 8.13
C THR A 355 -24.59 -1.87 7.53
N ASP A 356 -23.72 -2.72 8.08
CA ASP A 356 -23.59 -4.14 7.72
C ASP A 356 -24.26 -5.09 8.73
N ALA A 357 -25.14 -4.60 9.61
CA ALA A 357 -25.77 -5.39 10.67
C ALA A 357 -26.50 -6.67 10.22
N MET A 358 -26.85 -6.76 8.93
CA MET A 358 -27.51 -7.92 8.30
C MET A 358 -26.56 -8.77 7.46
N GLY A 359 -25.25 -8.60 7.60
CA GLY A 359 -24.20 -9.23 6.78
C GLY A 359 -23.96 -8.54 5.43
N GLU A 360 -24.88 -7.70 4.99
CA GLU A 360 -24.82 -6.91 3.76
C GLU A 360 -25.10 -5.44 4.07
N GLU A 361 -24.57 -4.53 3.27
CA GLU A 361 -24.80 -3.09 3.46
C GLU A 361 -26.27 -2.72 3.24
N ARG A 362 -26.82 -1.97 4.20
CA ARG A 362 -28.19 -1.45 4.24
C ARG A 362 -28.18 -0.02 4.76
N LEU A 363 -29.29 0.69 4.57
CA LEU A 363 -29.50 1.98 5.25
C LEU A 363 -30.11 1.77 6.62
N GLN A 364 -29.66 2.56 7.59
CA GLN A 364 -30.30 2.68 8.90
C GLN A 364 -30.44 4.16 9.28
N VAL A 365 -31.60 4.53 9.80
CA VAL A 365 -31.91 5.88 10.27
C VAL A 365 -31.84 5.94 11.79
N PHE A 366 -31.31 7.01 12.33
CA PHE A 366 -31.20 7.26 13.77
C PHE A 366 -31.79 8.60 14.13
N THR A 367 -32.37 8.70 15.32
CA THR A 367 -32.69 9.97 15.97
C THR A 367 -31.81 10.06 17.22
N PRO A 368 -30.83 10.98 17.31
CA PRO A 368 -29.92 11.05 18.45
C PRO A 368 -30.67 11.13 19.79
N GLY A 369 -30.26 10.29 20.75
CA GLY A 369 -30.89 10.22 22.08
C GLY A 369 -32.15 9.35 22.15
N ARG A 370 -32.54 8.69 21.05
CA ARG A 370 -33.64 7.72 20.99
C ARG A 370 -33.11 6.34 20.59
N GLU A 371 -33.60 5.30 21.26
CA GLU A 371 -33.36 3.91 20.86
C GLU A 371 -33.95 3.63 19.46
N PRO A 372 -33.17 3.05 18.53
CA PRO A 372 -33.63 2.76 17.17
C PRO A 372 -34.74 1.70 17.19
N ALA A 373 -35.82 1.96 16.47
CA ALA A 373 -36.87 0.98 16.20
C ALA A 373 -36.48 0.06 15.04
N LYS A 374 -37.06 -1.15 14.97
CA LYS A 374 -36.83 -2.05 13.83
C LYS A 374 -37.19 -1.41 12.48
N SER A 375 -38.18 -0.53 12.46
CA SER A 375 -38.56 0.25 11.27
C SER A 375 -37.43 1.12 10.74
N ASP A 376 -36.47 1.48 11.58
CA ASP A 376 -35.40 2.40 11.21
C ASP A 376 -34.31 1.69 10.39
N LEU A 377 -34.32 0.35 10.34
CA LEU A 377 -33.50 -0.45 9.43
C LEU A 377 -34.24 -0.72 8.12
N HIS A 378 -33.60 -0.38 7.01
CA HIS A 378 -34.15 -0.53 5.67
C HIS A 378 -33.66 -1.85 5.02
N GLU A 379 -34.22 -2.97 5.46
CA GLU A 379 -33.75 -4.33 5.11
C GLU A 379 -33.93 -4.72 3.63
N GLY A 380 -34.90 -4.11 2.92
CA GLY A 380 -35.43 -4.59 1.64
C GLY A 380 -34.64 -4.27 0.37
N PHE A 381 -33.52 -3.55 0.47
CA PHE A 381 -32.76 -3.10 -0.69
C PHE A 381 -31.25 -3.31 -0.50
N ALA A 382 -30.66 -4.14 -1.37
CA ALA A 382 -29.23 -4.47 -1.36
C ALA A 382 -28.51 -3.73 -2.50
N PHE A 383 -28.09 -2.49 -2.22
CA PHE A 383 -27.33 -1.67 -3.17
C PHE A 383 -25.85 -2.07 -3.28
N GLY A 384 -25.39 -3.06 -2.52
CA GLY A 384 -23.98 -3.43 -2.48
C GLY A 384 -23.14 -2.47 -1.63
N ARG A 385 -21.81 -2.46 -1.79
CA ARG A 385 -20.92 -1.51 -1.08
C ARG A 385 -21.17 -0.06 -1.53
N ALA A 386 -21.64 0.80 -0.65
CA ALA A 386 -21.81 2.23 -0.91
C ALA A 386 -20.45 2.96 -0.92
N MET A 387 -20.29 3.83 -1.93
CA MET A 387 -19.15 4.74 -2.05
C MET A 387 -19.51 6.10 -1.44
N ASN A 388 -20.60 6.72 -1.91
CA ASN A 388 -21.10 8.00 -1.39
C ASN A 388 -22.61 7.97 -1.13
N LEU A 389 -23.08 8.88 -0.27
CA LEU A 389 -24.48 9.06 0.09
C LEU A 389 -24.83 10.56 0.12
N TYR A 390 -25.85 10.97 -0.66
CA TYR A 390 -26.25 12.37 -0.81
C TYR A 390 -27.71 12.55 -0.42
N VAL A 391 -27.96 13.36 0.62
CA VAL A 391 -29.31 13.62 1.13
C VAL A 391 -30.03 14.65 0.27
N ASN A 392 -31.28 14.37 -0.10
CA ASN A 392 -32.12 15.32 -0.82
C ASN A 392 -32.54 16.47 0.12
N PRO A 393 -32.41 17.75 -0.29
CA PRO A 393 -32.69 18.88 0.59
C PRO A 393 -34.20 19.12 0.85
N ALA A 394 -35.08 18.59 -0.01
CA ALA A 394 -36.52 18.90 0.03
C ALA A 394 -37.40 17.77 0.55
N VAL A 395 -37.01 16.50 0.32
CA VAL A 395 -37.79 15.31 0.71
C VAL A 395 -36.92 14.26 1.38
N ASP A 396 -37.53 13.31 2.08
CA ASP A 396 -36.84 12.21 2.78
C ASP A 396 -36.32 11.14 1.79
N MET A 397 -35.34 11.52 0.98
CA MET A 397 -34.75 10.70 -0.06
C MET A 397 -33.22 10.83 -0.04
N VAL A 398 -32.52 9.77 -0.44
CA VAL A 398 -31.07 9.77 -0.61
C VAL A 398 -30.69 9.29 -2.00
N ALA A 399 -29.60 9.82 -2.54
CA ALA A 399 -28.88 9.25 -3.67
C ALA A 399 -27.67 8.45 -3.17
N ILE A 400 -27.42 7.28 -3.75
CA ILE A 400 -26.36 6.35 -3.35
C ILE A 400 -25.54 5.99 -4.58
N THR A 401 -24.23 6.20 -4.52
CA THR A 401 -23.29 5.63 -5.48
C THR A 401 -22.66 4.37 -4.88
N ASN A 402 -22.37 3.37 -5.70
CA ASN A 402 -21.87 2.08 -5.21
C ASN A 402 -20.67 1.55 -6.00
N HIS A 403 -20.11 0.44 -5.52
CA HIS A 403 -18.99 -0.24 -6.17
C HIS A 403 -19.28 -0.78 -7.58
N ARG A 404 -20.56 -0.86 -7.99
CA ARG A 404 -21.00 -1.39 -9.30
C ARG A 404 -21.18 -0.29 -10.34
N TYR A 405 -20.67 0.90 -10.06
CA TYR A 405 -20.80 2.10 -10.89
C TYR A 405 -22.25 2.57 -11.07
N GLU A 406 -23.11 2.27 -10.11
CA GLU A 406 -24.53 2.61 -10.15
C GLU A 406 -24.84 3.85 -9.31
N LEU A 407 -25.86 4.59 -9.73
CA LEU A 407 -26.49 5.68 -8.98
C LEU A 407 -27.94 5.31 -8.70
N TRP A 408 -28.28 5.15 -7.42
CA TRP A 408 -29.61 4.80 -6.95
C TRP A 408 -30.26 5.96 -6.20
N LEU A 409 -31.56 6.16 -6.41
CA LEU A 409 -32.41 6.95 -5.52
C LEU A 409 -33.16 6.03 -4.59
N TYR A 410 -33.24 6.39 -3.32
CA TYR A 410 -33.95 5.63 -2.29
C TYR A 410 -34.83 6.56 -1.45
N ASN A 411 -36.14 6.30 -1.44
CA ASN A 411 -37.09 7.02 -0.61
C ASN A 411 -37.17 6.36 0.79
N LEU A 412 -36.88 7.14 1.83
CA LEU A 412 -36.85 6.64 3.20
C LEU A 412 -38.25 6.43 3.80
N GLU A 413 -39.27 7.13 3.30
CA GLU A 413 -40.64 7.02 3.82
C GLU A 413 -41.36 5.76 3.30
N ASP A 414 -41.43 5.61 1.97
CA ASP A 414 -42.16 4.51 1.34
C ASP A 414 -41.28 3.31 0.95
N ARG A 415 -39.95 3.43 1.11
CA ARG A 415 -38.95 2.38 0.85
C ARG A 415 -38.84 1.96 -0.61
N THR A 416 -39.26 2.82 -1.53
CA THR A 416 -39.06 2.62 -2.97
C THR A 416 -37.67 3.05 -3.41
N HIS A 417 -37.19 2.46 -4.50
CA HIS A 417 -35.86 2.76 -5.05
C HIS A 417 -35.89 2.77 -6.59
N LEU A 418 -35.00 3.58 -7.17
CA LEU A 418 -34.88 3.76 -8.61
C LEU A 418 -33.40 3.79 -9.02
N LEU A 419 -33.02 2.95 -9.98
CA LEU A 419 -31.72 3.04 -10.65
C LEU A 419 -31.77 4.19 -11.64
N VAL A 420 -31.03 5.27 -11.37
CA VAL A 420 -30.98 6.45 -12.23
C VAL A 420 -29.97 6.26 -13.36
N ASP A 421 -28.80 5.73 -13.02
CA ASP A 421 -27.74 5.51 -14.01
C ASP A 421 -26.80 4.37 -13.62
N ARG A 422 -26.11 3.84 -14.64
CA ARG A 422 -24.93 2.99 -14.48
C ARG A 422 -23.84 3.51 -15.41
N SER A 423 -22.73 3.94 -14.81
CA SER A 423 -21.56 4.42 -15.56
C SER A 423 -20.84 3.23 -16.21
N PRO A 424 -20.51 3.30 -17.51
CA PRO A 424 -19.98 2.14 -18.23
C PRO A 424 -18.49 1.87 -18.01
N HIS A 425 -17.69 2.87 -17.63
CA HIS A 425 -16.22 2.75 -17.62
C HIS A 425 -15.52 3.22 -16.34
N GLY A 426 -16.27 3.55 -15.29
CA GLY A 426 -15.71 4.05 -14.03
C GLY A 426 -16.79 4.40 -13.03
N HIS A 427 -16.41 4.67 -11.78
CA HIS A 427 -17.34 5.03 -10.72
C HIS A 427 -18.06 6.36 -11.02
N ILE A 428 -19.26 6.49 -10.45
CA ILE A 428 -19.91 7.78 -10.25
C ILE A 428 -19.36 8.30 -8.92
N GLU A 429 -18.47 9.28 -8.98
CA GLU A 429 -17.71 9.75 -7.82
C GLU A 429 -18.44 10.89 -7.11
N HIS A 430 -19.12 11.75 -7.87
CA HIS A 430 -19.71 12.97 -7.35
C HIS A 430 -21.15 13.14 -7.83
N ALA A 431 -22.02 13.56 -6.92
CA ALA A 431 -23.36 14.04 -7.24
C ALA A 431 -23.77 15.21 -6.34
N ASP A 432 -24.64 16.09 -6.83
CA ASP A 432 -25.24 17.17 -6.04
C ASP A 432 -26.71 17.37 -6.40
N TRP A 433 -27.50 17.69 -5.38
CA TRP A 433 -28.91 18.02 -5.53
C TRP A 433 -29.08 19.52 -5.79
N SER A 434 -30.03 19.88 -6.66
CA SER A 434 -30.48 21.27 -6.75
C SER A 434 -31.07 21.74 -5.41
N PRO A 435 -31.04 23.05 -5.09
CA PRO A 435 -31.56 23.58 -3.82
C PRO A 435 -33.01 23.20 -3.51
N ASP A 436 -33.85 23.03 -4.53
CA ASP A 436 -35.25 22.58 -4.41
C ASP A 436 -35.43 21.05 -4.40
N GLY A 437 -34.32 20.31 -4.50
CA GLY A 437 -34.25 18.85 -4.53
C GLY A 437 -34.93 18.21 -5.74
N ARG A 438 -35.25 18.95 -6.83
CA ARG A 438 -35.92 18.43 -8.03
C ARG A 438 -34.97 17.87 -9.07
N TRP A 439 -33.75 18.38 -9.11
CA TRP A 439 -32.72 17.96 -10.04
C TRP A 439 -31.55 17.31 -9.29
N LEU A 440 -30.97 16.29 -9.90
CA LEU A 440 -29.73 15.67 -9.47
C LEU A 440 -28.71 15.82 -10.59
N ALA A 441 -27.51 16.31 -10.27
CA ALA A 441 -26.37 16.33 -11.17
C ALA A 441 -25.33 15.31 -10.72
N TRP A 442 -24.67 14.60 -11.65
CA TRP A 442 -23.58 13.66 -11.34
C TRP A 442 -22.57 13.54 -12.47
N ASP A 443 -21.38 13.05 -12.15
CA ASP A 443 -20.38 12.68 -13.15
C ASP A 443 -20.50 11.20 -13.56
N ARG A 444 -20.21 10.90 -14.83
CA ARG A 444 -20.16 9.52 -15.34
C ARG A 444 -19.04 9.37 -16.33
N ALA A 445 -18.49 8.16 -16.44
CA ALA A 445 -17.43 7.82 -17.39
C ALA A 445 -18.01 7.18 -18.67
N PRO A 446 -18.41 7.92 -19.72
CA PRO A 446 -18.87 7.34 -20.99
C PRO A 446 -17.77 6.60 -21.75
N THR A 447 -16.49 6.89 -21.49
CA THR A 447 -15.34 6.13 -22.01
C THR A 447 -14.29 5.99 -20.90
N LEU A 448 -13.23 5.21 -21.14
CA LEU A 448 -12.08 5.10 -20.21
C LEU A 448 -11.29 6.42 -20.03
N HIS A 449 -11.49 7.42 -20.90
CA HIS A 449 -10.70 8.65 -20.91
C HIS A 449 -11.54 9.91 -20.78
N SER A 450 -12.86 9.78 -20.61
CA SER A 450 -13.74 10.92 -20.50
C SER A 450 -14.80 10.73 -19.44
N HIS A 451 -15.08 11.82 -18.74
CA HIS A 451 -16.19 11.97 -17.80
C HIS A 451 -17.10 13.10 -18.27
N ALA A 452 -18.40 12.86 -18.19
CA ALA A 452 -19.44 13.81 -18.55
C ALA A 452 -20.33 14.11 -17.35
N ILE A 453 -20.85 15.33 -17.27
CA ILE A 453 -21.88 15.71 -16.31
C ILE A 453 -23.26 15.39 -16.88
N ARG A 454 -24.11 14.78 -16.05
CA ARG A 454 -25.51 14.50 -16.33
C ARG A 454 -26.44 15.21 -15.37
N LEU A 455 -27.66 15.48 -15.84
CA LEU A 455 -28.76 16.03 -15.07
C LEU A 455 -29.96 15.09 -15.14
N TYR A 456 -30.62 14.89 -14.00
CA TYR A 456 -31.86 14.14 -13.89
C TYR A 456 -32.90 14.97 -13.16
N ARG A 457 -34.02 15.25 -13.81
CA ARG A 457 -35.22 15.80 -13.19
C ARG A 457 -36.08 14.65 -12.67
N ARG A 458 -36.42 14.67 -11.38
CA ARG A 458 -37.30 13.67 -10.77
C ARG A 458 -38.77 13.94 -11.04
N GLU A 459 -39.57 12.89 -10.99
CA GLU A 459 -41.03 13.02 -10.90
C GLU A 459 -41.42 13.62 -9.54
N VAL A 460 -42.26 14.64 -9.53
CA VAL A 460 -42.82 15.22 -8.30
C VAL A 460 -44.27 14.77 -8.18
N SER A 461 -44.54 13.82 -7.28
CA SER A 461 -45.92 13.44 -6.94
C SER A 461 -46.61 14.58 -6.19
N VAL A 462 -47.76 15.04 -6.69
CA VAL A 462 -48.58 16.07 -6.04
C VAL A 462 -49.49 15.40 -5.00
N PRO A 463 -49.50 15.84 -3.72
CA PRO A 463 -50.43 15.32 -2.73
C PRO A 463 -51.89 15.66 -3.06
N ASP A 464 -52.79 14.69 -2.92
CA ASP A 464 -54.26 14.80 -2.96
C ASP A 464 -54.91 15.41 -4.21
N GLY A 465 -55.12 14.57 -5.24
CA GLY A 465 -56.32 14.60 -6.09
C GLY A 465 -56.59 15.85 -6.94
N LYS A 466 -55.65 16.81 -7.02
CA LYS A 466 -55.67 17.87 -8.03
C LYS A 466 -55.05 17.35 -9.32
N GLU A 467 -55.69 17.62 -10.45
CA GLU A 467 -55.11 17.30 -11.76
C GLU A 467 -53.71 17.92 -11.88
N PRO A 468 -52.74 17.21 -12.50
CA PRO A 468 -51.40 17.73 -12.72
C PRO A 468 -51.45 18.86 -13.75
N ASP A 469 -51.69 20.07 -13.31
CA ASP A 469 -51.37 21.26 -14.11
C ASP A 469 -49.85 21.46 -14.03
N GLY A 470 -49.12 20.86 -14.97
CA GLY A 470 -47.70 21.15 -15.18
C GLY A 470 -46.66 20.25 -14.50
N SER A 471 -46.98 19.01 -14.08
CA SER A 471 -45.94 18.06 -13.67
C SER A 471 -45.16 17.57 -14.90
N GLU A 472 -43.96 18.10 -15.11
CA GLU A 472 -43.10 17.67 -16.21
C GLU A 472 -42.57 16.24 -15.95
N PRO A 473 -42.51 15.37 -16.97
CA PRO A 473 -42.03 14.00 -16.80
C PRO A 473 -40.55 13.97 -16.39
N PRO A 474 -40.08 12.85 -15.81
CA PRO A 474 -38.66 12.60 -15.60
C PRO A 474 -37.87 12.86 -16.87
N LEU A 475 -36.75 13.56 -16.72
CA LEU A 475 -35.90 13.96 -17.85
C LEU A 475 -34.45 13.75 -17.46
N THR A 476 -33.73 12.99 -18.28
CA THR A 476 -32.27 12.84 -18.17
C THR A 476 -31.63 13.51 -19.36
N VAL A 477 -30.68 14.42 -19.11
CA VAL A 477 -29.92 15.11 -20.16
C VAL A 477 -28.43 15.14 -19.82
N ASP A 478 -27.60 15.05 -20.83
CA ASP A 478 -26.15 15.29 -20.70
C ASP A 478 -25.92 16.80 -20.76
N LEU A 479 -25.02 17.32 -19.92
CA LEU A 479 -24.69 18.74 -19.93
C LEU A 479 -24.04 19.17 -21.26
N GLY A 480 -23.36 18.24 -21.92
CA GLY A 480 -22.72 18.40 -23.22
C GLY A 480 -21.82 17.22 -23.56
N THR A 481 -21.15 17.28 -24.71
CA THR A 481 -20.10 16.31 -25.03
C THR A 481 -18.83 16.64 -24.23
N PRO A 482 -18.31 15.71 -23.40
CA PRO A 482 -17.06 15.96 -22.68
C PRO A 482 -15.88 16.01 -23.65
N VAL A 483 -14.91 16.87 -23.37
CA VAL A 483 -13.64 16.90 -24.12
C VAL A 483 -12.69 15.84 -23.58
N LEU A 484 -12.48 15.84 -22.26
CA LEU A 484 -11.80 14.80 -21.50
C LEU A 484 -12.60 14.58 -20.22
N GLN A 485 -12.14 15.16 -19.11
CA GLN A 485 -12.63 14.88 -17.77
C GLN A 485 -13.48 16.06 -17.28
N ASP A 486 -14.80 15.89 -17.16
CA ASP A 486 -15.71 16.80 -16.46
C ASP A 486 -16.23 16.13 -15.17
N HIS A 487 -15.95 16.71 -14.01
CA HIS A 487 -16.23 16.10 -12.69
C HIS A 487 -16.77 17.11 -11.67
N CYS A 488 -17.19 16.59 -10.51
CA CYS A 488 -17.59 17.36 -9.32
C CYS A 488 -18.70 18.40 -9.60
N PRO A 489 -19.87 18.01 -10.16
CA PRO A 489 -20.95 18.96 -10.39
C PRO A 489 -21.55 19.46 -9.07
N VAL A 490 -21.68 20.77 -8.92
CA VAL A 490 -22.27 21.40 -7.72
C VAL A 490 -23.20 22.53 -8.14
N PHE A 491 -24.44 22.51 -7.65
CA PHE A 491 -25.41 23.56 -7.91
C PHE A 491 -25.08 24.84 -7.15
N ASP A 492 -25.41 26.00 -7.71
CA ASP A 492 -25.48 27.28 -7.00
C ASP A 492 -26.63 27.28 -5.97
N PRO A 493 -26.47 27.84 -4.76
CA PRO A 493 -27.54 27.92 -3.76
C PRO A 493 -28.80 28.65 -4.24
N LYS A 494 -28.68 29.61 -5.17
CA LYS A 494 -29.81 30.32 -5.80
C LYS A 494 -30.33 29.62 -7.06
N GLY A 495 -29.79 28.45 -7.43
CA GLY A 495 -30.23 27.68 -8.58
C GLY A 495 -29.93 28.32 -9.94
N ARG A 496 -28.98 29.27 -10.01
CA ARG A 496 -28.65 29.99 -11.27
C ARG A 496 -27.59 29.29 -12.10
N TYR A 497 -26.67 28.58 -11.43
CA TYR A 497 -25.50 27.97 -12.06
C TYR A 497 -25.33 26.53 -11.63
N LEU A 498 -24.61 25.77 -12.45
CA LEU A 498 -23.98 24.51 -12.06
C LEU A 498 -22.47 24.65 -12.28
N TYR A 499 -21.71 24.50 -11.21
CA TYR A 499 -20.24 24.53 -11.21
C TYR A 499 -19.70 23.11 -11.44
N PHE A 500 -18.54 22.99 -12.08
CA PHE A 500 -17.84 21.72 -12.26
C PHE A 500 -16.35 21.95 -12.56
N LEU A 501 -15.54 20.92 -12.36
CA LEU A 501 -14.13 20.91 -12.75
C LEU A 501 -13.98 20.29 -14.12
N SER A 502 -13.08 20.83 -14.95
CA SER A 502 -12.84 20.24 -16.27
C SER A 502 -11.40 20.32 -16.78
N SER A 503 -10.90 19.19 -17.29
CA SER A 503 -9.60 19.05 -17.95
C SER A 503 -9.72 19.34 -19.45
N ARG A 504 -9.80 20.63 -19.80
CA ARG A 504 -9.97 21.11 -21.18
C ARG A 504 -8.77 21.90 -21.71
N ILE A 505 -7.77 22.16 -20.87
CA ILE A 505 -6.62 23.00 -21.22
C ILE A 505 -5.40 22.14 -21.55
N LEU A 506 -5.08 22.02 -22.84
CA LEU A 506 -3.92 21.26 -23.32
C LEU A 506 -2.71 22.18 -23.50
N ASN A 507 -2.06 22.53 -22.39
CA ASN A 507 -0.83 23.32 -22.38
C ASN A 507 0.38 22.46 -21.98
N PRO A 508 1.25 22.04 -22.93
CA PRO A 508 2.32 21.10 -22.65
C PRO A 508 3.53 21.77 -21.97
N VAL A 509 4.24 20.99 -21.17
CA VAL A 509 5.51 21.36 -20.51
C VAL A 509 6.59 20.36 -20.92
N TYR A 510 7.81 20.86 -21.17
CA TYR A 510 8.98 20.01 -21.46
C TYR A 510 9.47 19.30 -20.20
N ASP A 511 9.72 18.00 -20.32
CA ASP A 511 10.47 17.24 -19.32
C ASP A 511 11.93 17.74 -19.27
N THR A 512 12.49 17.84 -18.07
CA THR A 512 13.83 18.42 -17.85
C THR A 512 14.95 17.38 -17.85
N VAL A 513 14.61 16.08 -17.87
CA VAL A 513 15.54 14.95 -17.85
C VAL A 513 15.63 14.29 -19.22
N GLN A 514 14.52 14.24 -19.97
CA GLN A 514 14.42 13.55 -21.25
C GLN A 514 13.63 14.36 -22.27
N PHE A 515 13.74 14.00 -23.56
CA PHE A 515 12.91 14.56 -24.60
C PHE A 515 11.49 13.97 -24.52
N ASN A 516 10.64 14.64 -23.75
CA ASN A 516 9.22 14.36 -23.63
C ASN A 516 8.42 15.63 -23.32
N LEU A 517 7.10 15.59 -23.54
CA LEU A 517 6.17 16.64 -23.11
C LEU A 517 5.03 16.04 -22.29
N SER A 518 4.54 16.79 -21.30
CA SER A 518 3.40 16.39 -20.46
C SER A 518 2.42 17.54 -20.22
N PHE A 519 1.24 17.23 -19.69
CA PHE A 519 0.18 18.21 -19.37
C PHE A 519 -0.12 18.21 -17.86
N PRO A 520 0.78 18.77 -17.00
CA PRO A 520 0.69 18.60 -15.56
C PRO A 520 -0.46 19.39 -14.88
N ALA A 521 -1.06 20.37 -15.55
CA ALA A 521 -2.11 21.22 -14.99
C ALA A 521 -3.21 21.53 -16.02
N PRO A 522 -3.99 20.53 -16.46
CA PRO A 522 -4.94 20.70 -17.57
C PRO A 522 -6.30 21.25 -17.13
N MET A 523 -6.53 21.42 -15.82
CA MET A 523 -7.85 21.61 -15.24
C MET A 523 -8.16 23.07 -14.90
N ARG A 524 -9.43 23.45 -15.00
CA ARG A 524 -9.95 24.73 -14.50
C ARG A 524 -11.37 24.53 -13.95
N PRO A 525 -11.85 25.35 -12.98
CA PRO A 525 -13.26 25.43 -12.66
C PRO A 525 -14.06 26.08 -13.80
N TYR A 526 -15.26 25.56 -14.04
CA TYR A 526 -16.23 26.07 -15.00
C TYR A 526 -17.58 26.23 -14.32
N LEU A 527 -18.44 27.05 -14.92
CA LEU A 527 -19.85 27.09 -14.62
C LEU A 527 -20.67 27.01 -15.90
N VAL A 528 -21.91 26.56 -15.78
CA VAL A 528 -22.93 26.71 -16.81
C VAL A 528 -24.09 27.52 -16.25
N THR A 529 -24.66 28.42 -17.05
CA THR A 529 -25.91 29.10 -16.67
C THR A 529 -27.10 28.15 -16.88
N LEU A 530 -27.86 27.90 -15.82
CA LEU A 530 -28.99 26.96 -15.86
C LEU A 530 -30.17 27.53 -16.64
N GLN A 531 -30.35 28.85 -16.59
CA GLN A 531 -31.33 29.58 -17.39
C GLN A 531 -30.66 30.38 -18.52
N GLN A 532 -31.38 30.59 -19.63
CA GLN A 532 -30.88 31.34 -20.78
C GLN A 532 -30.75 32.86 -20.53
N ASP A 533 -31.53 33.40 -19.59
CA ASP A 533 -31.62 34.82 -19.25
C ASP A 533 -30.68 35.23 -18.09
N VAL A 534 -29.95 34.28 -17.50
CA VAL A 534 -28.94 34.58 -16.47
C VAL A 534 -27.66 35.10 -17.12
N ALA A 535 -27.20 36.26 -16.65
CA ALA A 535 -25.99 36.91 -17.13
C ALA A 535 -24.70 36.18 -16.71
N ASN A 536 -23.60 36.47 -17.41
CA ASN A 536 -22.28 35.97 -17.06
C ASN A 536 -21.78 36.63 -15.75
N PRO A 537 -21.54 35.87 -14.66
CA PRO A 537 -21.17 36.43 -13.36
C PRO A 537 -19.72 36.95 -13.31
N PHE A 538 -18.91 36.73 -14.35
CA PHE A 538 -17.53 37.22 -14.41
C PHE A 538 -17.38 38.58 -15.10
N VAL A 539 -18.45 39.11 -15.71
CA VAL A 539 -18.44 40.43 -16.32
C VAL A 539 -18.89 41.46 -15.29
N PRO A 540 -18.05 42.43 -14.90
CA PRO A 540 -18.47 43.50 -14.00
C PRO A 540 -19.60 44.31 -14.62
N ARG A 541 -20.70 44.51 -13.89
CA ARG A 541 -21.79 45.40 -14.30
C ARG A 541 -21.37 46.87 -14.11
N THR A 542 -21.73 47.76 -15.04
CA THR A 542 -21.31 49.17 -15.01
C THR A 542 -22.41 50.07 -14.43
N GLY A 543 -22.10 50.80 -13.36
CA GLY A 543 -22.52 52.19 -13.05
C GLY A 543 -24.00 52.54 -12.78
N GLU A 544 -24.97 51.80 -13.29
CA GLU A 544 -26.41 51.97 -12.97
C GLU A 544 -27.02 50.62 -12.55
N ASP A 545 -26.66 49.52 -13.22
CA ASP A 545 -27.10 48.15 -12.88
C ASP A 545 -26.50 47.61 -11.56
N ALA A 546 -25.38 48.19 -11.09
CA ALA A 546 -24.74 47.79 -9.84
C ALA A 546 -25.38 48.45 -8.61
N ASP A 547 -25.97 49.64 -8.79
CA ASP A 547 -26.62 50.40 -7.71
C ASP A 547 -28.03 49.86 -7.43
N GLU A 548 -28.72 49.28 -8.44
CA GLU A 548 -30.03 48.62 -8.26
C GLU A 548 -29.94 47.32 -7.46
N GLU A 549 -28.91 46.49 -7.65
CA GLU A 549 -28.68 45.26 -6.85
C GLU A 549 -28.21 45.58 -5.42
N ASP A 550 -27.38 46.62 -5.24
CA ASP A 550 -27.00 47.16 -3.92
C ASP A 550 -28.18 47.80 -3.16
N GLU A 551 -29.25 48.20 -3.87
CA GLU A 551 -30.53 48.65 -3.29
C GLU A 551 -31.49 47.48 -3.04
N GLU A 552 -31.53 46.45 -3.89
CA GLU A 552 -32.32 45.22 -3.69
C GLU A 552 -31.76 44.35 -2.55
N GLU A 553 -30.44 44.17 -2.44
CA GLU A 553 -29.79 43.48 -1.30
C GLU A 553 -29.98 44.25 0.01
N LYS A 554 -29.97 45.59 -0.05
CA LYS A 554 -30.34 46.43 1.12
C LYS A 554 -31.82 46.32 1.46
N GLN A 555 -32.72 46.12 0.50
CA GLN A 555 -34.14 45.93 0.74
C GLN A 555 -34.46 44.53 1.30
N GLU A 556 -33.71 43.48 0.92
CA GLU A 556 -33.82 42.16 1.55
C GLU A 556 -33.25 42.12 2.98
N GLN A 557 -32.19 42.89 3.28
CA GLN A 557 -31.63 43.01 4.62
C GLN A 557 -32.38 43.97 5.57
N THR A 558 -33.35 44.76 5.10
CA THR A 558 -34.05 45.79 5.90
C THR A 558 -35.51 45.48 6.27
N LYS A 559 -35.95 44.21 6.27
CA LYS A 559 -37.15 43.83 7.05
C LYS A 559 -36.80 43.84 8.55
N PRO A 560 -37.34 44.76 9.37
CA PRO A 560 -37.00 44.83 10.79
C PRO A 560 -37.79 43.77 11.57
N ASP A 561 -37.11 43.05 12.46
CA ASP A 561 -37.73 42.52 13.67
C ASP A 561 -38.18 43.71 14.53
N GLU A 562 -39.47 44.03 14.50
CA GLU A 562 -40.08 44.92 15.48
C GLU A 562 -40.17 44.22 16.83
N ASP A 563 -39.27 44.58 17.75
CA ASP A 563 -39.69 44.99 19.09
C ASP A 563 -38.57 45.80 19.77
N GLY A 564 -38.64 47.11 19.54
CA GLY A 564 -37.85 48.07 20.31
C GLY A 564 -38.65 48.57 21.50
N THR A 565 -38.10 48.49 22.70
CA THR A 565 -38.12 49.66 23.59
C THR A 565 -36.93 49.72 24.53
N SER A 566 -36.30 50.88 24.49
CA SER A 566 -35.15 51.35 25.27
C SER A 566 -35.43 51.53 26.77
N ALA A 567 -34.42 51.31 27.61
CA ALA A 567 -33.99 52.28 28.63
C ALA A 567 -32.68 51.85 29.30
N ALA A 568 -31.77 52.82 29.47
CA ALA A 568 -30.52 52.66 30.20
C ALA A 568 -30.69 52.80 31.72
N ASN A 569 -29.84 52.07 32.45
CA ASN A 569 -29.33 52.27 33.82
C ASN A 569 -30.30 52.48 35.00
N GLY A 570 -30.26 51.55 35.95
CA GLY A 570 -30.75 51.72 37.31
C GLY A 570 -30.54 50.47 38.16
N ASP A 571 -29.71 50.59 39.18
CA ASP A 571 -29.27 49.60 40.17
C ASP A 571 -30.41 49.07 41.09
N SER A 572 -30.09 48.01 41.85
CA SER A 572 -30.72 47.50 43.08
C SER A 572 -31.65 46.26 43.05
N THR A 573 -31.05 45.16 43.53
CA THR A 573 -31.50 44.22 44.58
C THR A 573 -32.92 43.63 44.65
N ALA A 574 -32.90 42.30 44.82
CA ALA A 574 -33.68 41.47 45.76
C ALA A 574 -34.91 40.68 45.27
N GLU A 575 -34.76 39.37 45.47
CA GLU A 575 -35.73 38.42 46.05
C GLU A 575 -36.94 37.86 45.24
N THR A 576 -36.76 36.57 44.90
CA THR A 576 -37.63 35.41 45.21
C THR A 576 -38.92 35.09 44.44
N THR A 577 -39.06 33.77 44.26
CA THR A 577 -40.25 32.88 44.19
C THR A 577 -40.92 32.58 42.84
N ASP A 578 -40.73 31.31 42.45
CA ASP A 578 -41.70 30.26 42.05
C ASP A 578 -42.88 30.59 41.11
N GLY A 579 -43.04 29.73 40.11
CA GLY A 579 -44.36 29.42 39.54
C GLY A 579 -44.36 29.06 38.06
N SER A 580 -44.62 27.79 37.78
CA SER A 580 -44.96 27.17 36.48
C SER A 580 -45.92 27.97 35.58
N ASP A 581 -45.73 27.93 34.26
CA ASP A 581 -46.65 27.23 33.35
C ASP A 581 -46.27 27.31 31.86
N ASN A 582 -46.53 26.18 31.19
CA ASN A 582 -46.71 25.92 29.76
C ASN A 582 -46.62 27.09 28.75
N ALA A 583 -45.65 26.99 27.83
CA ALA A 583 -45.72 27.62 26.51
C ALA A 583 -45.53 26.56 25.41
N LYS A 584 -46.54 26.50 24.52
CA LYS A 584 -46.60 25.64 23.31
C LYS A 584 -45.46 25.94 22.34
N PRO A 585 -45.00 24.96 21.55
CA PRO A 585 -44.07 25.21 20.46
C PRO A 585 -44.81 25.92 19.31
N THR A 586 -44.38 27.11 18.95
CA THR A 586 -44.77 27.77 17.71
C THR A 586 -44.08 27.08 16.54
N LYS A 587 -44.89 26.62 15.58
CA LYS A 587 -44.47 26.10 14.28
C LYS A 587 -43.61 27.14 13.56
N ALA A 588 -42.39 26.78 13.17
CA ALA A 588 -41.73 27.40 12.04
C ALA A 588 -42.47 26.94 10.76
N GLU A 589 -42.92 27.89 9.95
CA GLU A 589 -43.48 27.60 8.62
C GLU A 589 -42.31 27.35 7.65
N ASP A 590 -42.31 26.16 7.04
CA ASP A 590 -41.43 25.77 5.94
C ASP A 590 -41.76 26.63 4.70
N SER A 591 -40.98 27.66 4.40
CA SER A 591 -41.00 28.27 3.07
C SER A 591 -40.33 27.31 2.08
N VAL A 592 -41.12 26.67 1.23
CA VAL A 592 -40.60 25.83 0.14
C VAL A 592 -39.74 26.69 -0.80
N PRO A 593 -38.49 26.32 -1.11
CA PRO A 593 -37.66 27.05 -2.07
C PRO A 593 -38.36 27.20 -3.43
N GLU A 594 -38.15 28.32 -4.11
CA GLU A 594 -38.68 28.48 -5.48
C GLU A 594 -38.16 27.36 -6.40
N PRO A 595 -38.99 26.80 -7.29
CA PRO A 595 -38.56 25.74 -8.21
C PRO A 595 -37.41 26.18 -9.11
N VAL A 596 -36.34 25.38 -9.16
CA VAL A 596 -35.19 25.63 -10.03
C VAL A 596 -35.58 25.33 -11.49
N ARG A 597 -35.60 26.38 -12.34
CA ARG A 597 -35.78 26.25 -13.79
C ARG A 597 -34.46 25.87 -14.46
N ILE A 598 -34.43 24.84 -15.30
CA ILE A 598 -33.26 24.53 -16.13
C ILE A 598 -33.68 24.50 -17.60
N ASP A 599 -33.14 25.41 -18.39
CA ASP A 599 -33.39 25.51 -19.83
C ASP A 599 -32.44 24.57 -20.59
N VAL A 600 -32.81 23.30 -20.75
CA VAL A 600 -31.93 22.26 -21.31
C VAL A 600 -31.48 22.54 -22.75
N ASP A 601 -32.29 23.27 -23.53
CA ASP A 601 -31.97 23.62 -24.91
C ASP A 601 -30.77 24.56 -24.96
N GLY A 602 -29.71 24.11 -25.65
CA GLY A 602 -28.46 24.86 -25.80
C GLY A 602 -27.63 24.99 -24.52
N ILE A 603 -27.88 24.17 -23.49
CA ILE A 603 -27.18 24.28 -22.19
C ILE A 603 -25.66 24.16 -22.32
N ALA A 604 -25.17 23.32 -23.24
CA ALA A 604 -23.75 23.14 -23.51
C ALA A 604 -23.07 24.41 -24.04
N ASP A 605 -23.81 25.28 -24.74
CA ASP A 605 -23.30 26.54 -25.30
C ASP A 605 -23.12 27.63 -24.23
N ARG A 606 -23.61 27.40 -23.00
CA ARG A 606 -23.60 28.36 -21.89
C ARG A 606 -22.51 28.08 -20.85
N VAL A 607 -21.53 27.24 -21.19
CA VAL A 607 -20.39 26.93 -20.33
C VAL A 607 -19.38 28.08 -20.34
N LEU A 608 -19.01 28.57 -19.15
CA LEU A 608 -18.12 29.69 -18.92
C LEU A 608 -16.93 29.27 -18.03
N PRO A 609 -15.67 29.52 -18.45
CA PRO A 609 -14.52 29.28 -17.60
C PRO A 609 -14.40 30.34 -16.50
N PHE A 610 -13.98 29.95 -15.31
CA PHE A 610 -13.54 30.93 -14.30
C PHE A 610 -12.33 31.71 -14.84
N PRO A 611 -12.23 33.03 -14.64
CA PRO A 611 -11.16 33.86 -15.20
C PRO A 611 -9.88 33.75 -14.36
N MET A 612 -9.30 32.55 -14.34
CA MET A 612 -8.09 32.19 -13.60
C MET A 612 -7.23 31.18 -14.39
N PRO A 613 -5.93 31.03 -14.06
CA PRO A 613 -5.06 30.04 -14.68
C PRO A 613 -5.58 28.59 -14.50
N ALA A 614 -5.14 27.69 -15.38
CA ALA A 614 -5.35 26.27 -15.18
C ALA A 614 -4.42 25.75 -14.06
N GLY A 615 -4.81 24.65 -13.42
CA GLY A 615 -4.14 24.10 -12.24
C GLY A 615 -4.50 22.64 -11.99
N LEU A 616 -4.21 22.17 -10.78
CA LEU A 616 -4.67 20.90 -10.23
C LEU A 616 -5.69 21.20 -9.14
N PHE A 617 -6.95 20.85 -9.39
CA PHE A 617 -8.06 21.15 -8.50
C PHE A 617 -8.80 19.87 -8.13
N ILE A 618 -9.20 19.75 -6.87
CA ILE A 618 -9.90 18.57 -6.33
C ILE A 618 -11.08 19.05 -5.48
N GLY A 619 -12.23 18.40 -5.66
CA GLY A 619 -13.47 18.74 -4.95
C GLY A 619 -14.04 20.12 -5.33
N LEU A 620 -15.35 20.27 -5.18
CA LEU A 620 -16.04 21.54 -5.32
C LEU A 620 -17.13 21.66 -4.25
N ALA A 621 -17.36 22.86 -3.76
CA ALA A 621 -18.58 23.22 -3.04
C ALA A 621 -18.96 24.67 -3.34
N ALA A 622 -20.24 25.03 -3.25
CA ALA A 622 -20.71 26.39 -3.53
C ALA A 622 -21.57 26.93 -2.40
N ALA A 623 -21.21 28.11 -1.90
CA ALA A 623 -22.02 28.99 -1.05
C ALA A 623 -22.48 30.21 -1.86
N GLU A 624 -23.26 31.10 -1.24
CA GLU A 624 -23.96 32.18 -1.95
C GLU A 624 -23.04 33.08 -2.80
N ASP A 625 -21.91 33.51 -2.22
CA ASP A 625 -20.94 34.41 -2.87
C ASP A 625 -19.56 33.78 -3.09
N ARG A 626 -19.43 32.46 -2.88
CA ARG A 626 -18.14 31.76 -2.90
C ARG A 626 -18.24 30.35 -3.49
N VAL A 627 -17.26 29.99 -4.31
CA VAL A 627 -17.07 28.61 -4.80
C VAL A 627 -15.73 28.11 -4.32
N PHE A 628 -15.71 26.96 -3.64
CA PHE A 628 -14.55 26.39 -2.95
C PHE A 628 -13.98 25.19 -3.72
N TRP A 629 -12.67 25.01 -3.67
CA TRP A 629 -11.96 23.84 -4.17
C TRP A 629 -10.64 23.65 -3.41
N LEU A 630 -10.09 22.44 -3.44
CA LEU A 630 -8.70 22.20 -3.07
C LEU A 630 -7.81 22.48 -4.28
N ALA A 631 -6.78 23.31 -4.10
CA ALA A 631 -5.73 23.54 -5.07
C ALA A 631 -4.45 22.81 -4.61
N SER A 632 -3.89 21.98 -5.49
CA SER A 632 -2.67 21.22 -5.23
C SER A 632 -1.55 21.63 -6.18
N GLU A 633 -0.31 21.34 -5.80
CA GLU A 633 0.87 21.47 -6.66
C GLU A 633 1.26 20.12 -7.25
N THR A 634 2.08 20.13 -8.30
CA THR A 634 2.63 18.90 -8.86
C THR A 634 3.46 18.16 -7.79
N ARG A 635 3.01 16.97 -7.40
CA ARG A 635 3.64 16.15 -6.36
C ARG A 635 4.78 15.30 -6.91
N GLN A 636 5.82 15.11 -6.10
CA GLN A 636 6.87 14.12 -6.35
C GLN A 636 6.46 12.78 -5.75
N THR A 637 6.44 11.71 -6.55
CA THR A 637 5.86 10.42 -6.15
C THR A 637 6.86 9.42 -5.55
N MET A 638 8.16 9.76 -5.51
CA MET A 638 9.22 8.87 -5.01
C MET A 638 9.11 8.48 -3.54
N LYS A 639 8.42 9.31 -2.74
CA LYS A 639 8.21 9.09 -1.29
C LYS A 639 6.77 8.74 -0.95
N ASP A 640 5.90 8.64 -1.96
CA ASP A 640 4.51 8.34 -1.73
C ASP A 640 4.39 6.85 -1.36
N PRO A 641 3.63 6.52 -0.30
CA PRO A 641 3.32 5.14 -0.01
C PRO A 641 2.70 4.49 -1.24
N TRP A 642 3.03 3.23 -1.53
CA TRP A 642 2.36 2.48 -2.59
C TRP A 642 0.83 2.34 -2.35
N LEU A 643 0.41 2.53 -1.10
CA LEU A 643 -0.98 2.51 -0.62
C LEU A 643 -1.54 3.90 -0.33
N ASP A 644 -0.91 4.95 -0.86
CA ASP A 644 -1.40 6.29 -0.58
C ASP A 644 -2.85 6.41 -1.03
N ASP A 645 -3.69 6.89 -0.13
CA ASP A 645 -5.08 7.21 -0.42
C ASP A 645 -5.06 8.35 -1.44
N GLU A 646 -6.07 8.46 -2.32
CA GLU A 646 -6.16 9.55 -3.30
C GLU A 646 -6.35 10.94 -2.65
N THR A 647 -6.27 10.99 -1.32
CA THR A 647 -6.36 12.17 -0.48
C THR A 647 -5.18 13.11 -0.74
N PRO A 648 -5.43 14.35 -1.19
CA PRO A 648 -4.36 15.32 -1.38
C PRO A 648 -3.73 15.72 -0.04
N HIS A 649 -2.42 15.54 0.09
CA HIS A 649 -1.63 16.06 1.19
C HIS A 649 -1.09 17.47 0.86
N GLY A 650 -1.24 18.41 1.80
CA GLY A 650 -0.71 19.77 1.67
C GLY A 650 -1.44 20.65 0.64
N ALA A 651 -2.68 20.32 0.26
CA ALA A 651 -3.46 21.18 -0.61
C ALA A 651 -3.98 22.43 0.13
N ALA A 652 -4.13 23.52 -0.60
CA ALA A 652 -4.74 24.74 -0.10
C ALA A 652 -6.23 24.76 -0.45
N LEU A 653 -7.09 24.93 0.55
CA LEU A 653 -8.50 25.22 0.32
C LEU A 653 -8.62 26.67 -0.14
N GLN A 654 -9.07 26.86 -1.37
CA GLN A 654 -9.28 28.17 -1.99
C GLN A 654 -10.76 28.41 -2.25
N ALA A 655 -11.14 29.67 -2.38
CA ALA A 655 -12.47 30.07 -2.81
C ALA A 655 -12.40 31.19 -3.85
N TRP A 656 -13.15 31.06 -4.94
CA TRP A 656 -13.50 32.21 -5.77
C TRP A 656 -14.43 33.12 -4.97
N VAL A 657 -14.07 34.39 -4.81
CA VAL A 657 -14.93 35.40 -4.18
C VAL A 657 -15.50 36.28 -5.28
N PHE A 658 -16.80 36.16 -5.57
CA PHE A 658 -17.42 36.87 -6.71
C PHE A 658 -17.25 38.38 -6.61
N LYS A 659 -17.42 38.95 -5.41
CA LYS A 659 -17.21 40.38 -5.13
C LYS A 659 -15.80 40.88 -5.48
N ASP A 660 -14.78 40.05 -5.28
CA ASP A 660 -13.38 40.44 -5.49
C ASP A 660 -12.85 40.04 -6.87
N HIS A 661 -13.62 39.27 -7.65
CA HIS A 661 -13.24 38.70 -8.95
C HIS A 661 -11.87 38.00 -8.96
N LYS A 662 -11.56 37.27 -7.88
CA LYS A 662 -10.30 36.50 -7.75
C LYS A 662 -10.43 35.35 -6.76
N PRO A 663 -9.56 34.33 -6.83
CA PRO A 663 -9.44 33.34 -5.76
C PRO A 663 -8.82 33.95 -4.51
N SER A 664 -9.27 33.48 -3.34
CA SER A 664 -8.69 33.73 -2.02
C SER A 664 -8.35 32.38 -1.38
N GLU A 665 -7.20 32.31 -0.71
CA GLU A 665 -6.92 31.19 0.19
C GLU A 665 -7.83 31.26 1.42
N VAL A 666 -8.41 30.13 1.79
CA VAL A 666 -9.29 29.96 2.95
C VAL A 666 -8.55 29.28 4.08
N ALA A 667 -7.80 28.20 3.79
CA ALA A 667 -6.97 27.46 4.72
C ALA A 667 -5.87 26.67 4.00
N ALA A 668 -4.72 26.50 4.64
CA ALA A 668 -3.64 25.63 4.20
C ALA A 668 -3.78 24.20 4.77
N ASP A 669 -3.05 23.25 4.16
CA ASP A 669 -2.94 21.84 4.58
C ASP A 669 -4.29 21.12 4.77
N VAL A 670 -5.22 21.37 3.83
CA VAL A 670 -6.55 20.77 3.84
C VAL A 670 -6.58 19.53 2.97
N SER A 671 -7.09 18.42 3.51
CA SER A 671 -7.21 17.14 2.81
C SER A 671 -8.63 16.86 2.31
N ASP A 672 -9.65 17.43 2.95
CA ASP A 672 -11.05 17.25 2.59
C ASP A 672 -11.92 18.42 3.10
N PHE A 673 -13.05 18.69 2.46
CA PHE A 673 -13.98 19.74 2.88
C PHE A 673 -15.42 19.50 2.41
N SER A 674 -16.39 20.03 3.17
CA SER A 674 -17.81 19.99 2.84
C SER A 674 -18.55 21.20 3.43
N LEU A 675 -19.76 21.47 2.94
CA LEU A 675 -20.64 22.52 3.48
C LEU A 675 -21.80 21.91 4.26
N SER A 676 -22.33 22.66 5.23
CA SER A 676 -23.64 22.34 5.82
C SER A 676 -24.74 22.33 4.75
N ALA A 677 -25.85 21.63 4.99
CA ALA A 677 -26.96 21.58 4.04
C ALA A 677 -27.52 22.97 3.66
N ASN A 678 -27.50 23.93 4.60
CA ASN A 678 -27.89 25.32 4.33
C ASN A 678 -26.77 26.17 3.69
N ARG A 679 -25.58 25.59 3.46
CA ARG A 679 -24.40 26.15 2.78
C ARG A 679 -23.78 27.38 3.46
N LYS A 680 -24.10 27.62 4.75
CA LYS A 680 -23.58 28.75 5.54
C LYS A 680 -22.33 28.42 6.34
N HIS A 681 -22.06 27.14 6.58
CA HIS A 681 -20.91 26.68 7.36
C HIS A 681 -20.07 25.70 6.55
N LEU A 682 -18.76 25.77 6.74
CA LEU A 682 -17.76 24.94 6.10
C LEU A 682 -17.13 24.05 7.15
N LEU A 683 -17.14 22.74 6.89
CA LEU A 683 -16.37 21.74 7.61
C LEU A 683 -15.16 21.39 6.74
N TYR A 684 -13.96 21.44 7.30
CA TYR A 684 -12.77 20.97 6.59
C TYR A 684 -11.89 20.11 7.49
N ARG A 685 -11.17 19.19 6.85
CA ARG A 685 -10.18 18.30 7.46
C ARG A 685 -8.78 18.80 7.14
N ALA A 686 -7.96 18.93 8.17
CA ALA A 686 -6.53 19.20 8.05
C ALA A 686 -5.78 18.09 8.77
N ASP A 687 -5.23 17.16 7.99
CA ASP A 687 -4.68 15.89 8.47
C ASP A 687 -5.69 15.12 9.35
N GLN A 688 -5.40 14.85 10.63
CA GLN A 688 -6.30 14.09 11.53
C GLN A 688 -7.24 14.99 12.35
N ARG A 689 -7.45 16.25 11.95
CA ARG A 689 -8.27 17.21 12.68
C ARG A 689 -9.39 17.78 11.83
N LEU A 690 -10.52 18.11 12.47
CA LEU A 690 -11.67 18.73 11.84
C LEU A 690 -11.89 20.16 12.38
N ARG A 691 -12.27 21.08 11.49
CA ARG A 691 -12.59 22.47 11.84
C ARG A 691 -13.85 22.95 11.14
N VAL A 692 -14.66 23.70 11.88
CA VAL A 692 -15.87 24.35 11.37
C VAL A 692 -15.63 25.86 11.31
N ILE A 693 -15.95 26.51 10.19
CA ILE A 693 -15.96 27.97 10.04
C ILE A 693 -17.23 28.42 9.32
N LYS A 694 -17.52 29.74 9.29
CA LYS A 694 -18.54 30.24 8.36
C LYS A 694 -18.00 30.21 6.94
N ALA A 695 -18.84 29.86 5.97
CA ALA A 695 -18.44 29.82 4.56
C ALA A 695 -17.97 31.20 4.05
N SER A 696 -18.48 32.30 4.62
CA SER A 696 -18.09 33.66 4.25
C SER A 696 -16.74 34.13 4.82
N GLU A 697 -16.09 33.34 5.68
CA GLU A 697 -14.87 33.73 6.42
C GLU A 697 -13.66 32.89 5.98
N ASN A 698 -12.44 33.41 6.22
CA ASN A 698 -11.19 32.67 6.02
C ASN A 698 -10.66 32.18 7.37
N ALA A 699 -9.89 31.09 7.41
CA ALA A 699 -9.47 30.46 8.65
C ALA A 699 -8.49 31.31 9.48
N ASP A 700 -7.68 32.16 8.83
CA ASP A 700 -6.68 33.04 9.43
C ASP A 700 -7.28 34.23 10.20
N SER A 701 -8.55 34.58 9.92
CA SER A 701 -9.23 35.67 10.64
C SER A 701 -9.79 35.25 12.00
N LEU A 702 -9.54 34.01 12.44
CA LEU A 702 -10.06 33.46 13.68
C LEU A 702 -8.95 33.30 14.73
N THR A 703 -9.01 34.07 15.82
CA THR A 703 -8.20 33.85 17.02
C THR A 703 -8.75 32.66 17.82
N ASN A 704 -7.88 31.82 18.40
CA ASN A 704 -8.29 30.73 19.30
C ASN A 704 -8.97 31.22 20.60
N GLU A 705 -8.97 32.53 20.86
CA GLU A 705 -9.67 33.14 21.99
C GLU A 705 -11.10 33.54 21.60
N GLY A 706 -12.09 32.94 22.26
CA GLY A 706 -13.50 33.38 22.19
C GLY A 706 -14.35 32.80 21.06
N ALA A 707 -14.01 31.63 20.52
CA ALA A 707 -14.78 31.00 19.45
C ALA A 707 -16.28 30.83 19.83
N PRO A 708 -17.24 31.32 19.02
CA PRO A 708 -18.67 31.09 19.25
C PRO A 708 -18.98 29.59 19.22
N ARG A 709 -20.09 29.15 19.84
CA ARG A 709 -20.51 27.73 20.00
C ARG A 709 -20.63 26.90 18.70
N VAL A 710 -20.33 27.47 17.54
CA VAL A 710 -20.52 26.88 16.20
C VAL A 710 -19.19 26.70 15.44
N THR A 711 -18.23 27.64 15.52
CA THR A 711 -17.00 27.61 14.72
C THR A 711 -15.77 27.28 15.57
N GLY A 712 -14.81 26.53 15.03
CA GLY A 712 -13.54 26.21 15.69
C GLY A 712 -13.07 24.79 15.39
N TRP A 713 -11.94 24.41 15.97
CA TRP A 713 -11.46 23.02 15.96
C TRP A 713 -12.39 22.13 16.78
N LEU A 714 -12.73 20.97 16.25
CA LEU A 714 -13.53 19.97 16.96
C LEU A 714 -12.62 19.16 17.91
N ASP A 715 -13.04 19.04 19.16
CA ASP A 715 -12.37 18.17 20.14
C ASP A 715 -12.82 16.71 19.96
N LEU A 716 -12.09 15.98 19.13
CA LEU A 716 -12.32 14.55 18.89
C LEU A 716 -11.96 13.67 20.10
N GLY A 717 -11.24 14.19 21.09
CA GLY A 717 -10.92 13.50 22.34
C GLY A 717 -12.14 13.24 23.23
N ARG A 718 -13.27 13.94 22.96
CA ARG A 718 -14.57 13.69 23.61
C ARG A 718 -15.20 12.36 23.21
N ILE A 719 -14.77 11.78 22.08
CA ILE A 719 -15.25 10.48 21.62
C ILE A 719 -14.40 9.40 22.27
N HIS A 720 -15.03 8.60 23.14
CA HIS A 720 -14.39 7.44 23.76
C HIS A 720 -14.60 6.20 22.90
N LEU A 721 -13.69 5.98 21.94
CA LEU A 721 -13.78 4.89 20.98
C LEU A 721 -13.47 3.53 21.64
N SER A 722 -14.50 2.88 22.18
CA SER A 722 -14.37 1.58 22.85
C SER A 722 -14.33 0.43 21.85
N ILE A 723 -13.30 -0.42 21.94
CA ILE A 723 -13.05 -1.56 21.05
C ILE A 723 -13.23 -2.87 21.83
N GLU A 724 -14.04 -3.78 21.29
CA GLU A 724 -14.13 -5.17 21.73
C GLU A 724 -13.57 -6.11 20.65
N PRO A 725 -12.29 -6.50 20.74
CA PRO A 725 -11.59 -7.21 19.67
C PRO A 725 -12.33 -8.45 19.12
N PRO A 726 -12.97 -9.32 19.95
CA PRO A 726 -13.67 -10.48 19.40
C PRO A 726 -14.86 -10.13 18.48
N ALA A 727 -15.62 -9.09 18.83
CA ALA A 727 -16.73 -8.63 18.00
C ALA A 727 -16.21 -7.94 16.73
N GLU A 728 -15.11 -7.19 16.87
CA GLU A 728 -14.45 -6.52 15.75
C GLU A 728 -13.87 -7.53 14.75
N TRP A 729 -13.10 -8.53 15.20
CA TRP A 729 -12.54 -9.59 14.34
C TRP A 729 -13.62 -10.39 13.61
N GLN A 730 -14.78 -10.61 14.24
CA GLN A 730 -15.90 -11.28 13.58
C GLN A 730 -16.46 -10.44 12.43
N GLN A 731 -16.68 -9.15 12.65
CA GLN A 731 -17.12 -8.22 11.59
C GLN A 731 -16.06 -8.08 10.50
N MET A 732 -14.78 -7.93 10.89
CA MET A 732 -13.66 -7.76 9.97
C MET A 732 -13.46 -8.97 9.05
N LEU A 733 -13.57 -10.21 9.56
CA LEU A 733 -13.45 -11.40 8.72
C LEU A 733 -14.60 -11.49 7.71
N ALA A 734 -15.83 -11.21 8.16
CA ALA A 734 -17.01 -11.20 7.29
C ALA A 734 -16.90 -10.11 6.21
N GLU A 735 -16.38 -8.93 6.56
CA GLU A 735 -16.12 -7.86 5.61
C GLU A 735 -15.01 -8.19 4.62
N ALA A 736 -13.88 -8.76 5.08
CA ALA A 736 -12.80 -9.22 4.20
C ALA A 736 -13.31 -10.27 3.20
N TRP A 737 -14.11 -11.24 3.67
CA TRP A 737 -14.76 -12.22 2.82
C TRP A 737 -15.69 -11.59 1.77
N ARG A 738 -16.53 -10.63 2.20
CA ARG A 738 -17.46 -9.92 1.33
C ARG A 738 -16.74 -9.06 0.31
N LEU A 739 -15.66 -8.39 0.71
CA LEU A 739 -14.83 -7.59 -0.18
C LEU A 739 -14.25 -8.43 -1.31
N GLN A 740 -13.68 -9.60 -0.98
CA GLN A 740 -13.23 -10.53 -2.02
C GLN A 740 -14.38 -10.90 -2.95
N ARG A 741 -15.54 -11.31 -2.42
CA ARG A 741 -16.71 -11.65 -3.24
C ARG A 741 -17.16 -10.52 -4.19
N ASP A 742 -17.23 -9.30 -3.67
CA ASP A 742 -17.84 -8.17 -4.36
C ASP A 742 -16.92 -7.56 -5.44
N GLN A 743 -15.60 -7.74 -5.33
CA GLN A 743 -14.60 -7.12 -6.20
C GLN A 743 -13.71 -8.12 -6.95
N PHE A 744 -13.90 -9.43 -6.78
CA PHE A 744 -13.12 -10.41 -7.52
C PHE A 744 -13.40 -10.33 -9.02
N TRP A 745 -12.35 -10.48 -9.84
CA TRP A 745 -12.41 -10.31 -11.29
C TRP A 745 -13.43 -11.21 -12.02
N THR A 746 -13.81 -12.35 -11.41
CA THR A 746 -14.90 -13.21 -11.89
C THR A 746 -16.03 -13.33 -10.87
N PRO A 747 -17.29 -13.08 -11.24
CA PRO A 747 -18.43 -13.24 -10.33
C PRO A 747 -18.58 -14.66 -9.74
N GLU A 748 -18.15 -15.69 -10.48
CA GLU A 748 -18.20 -17.09 -10.05
C GLU A 748 -16.99 -17.52 -9.19
N MET A 749 -16.15 -16.57 -8.75
CA MET A 749 -14.98 -16.81 -7.88
C MET A 749 -14.01 -17.86 -8.44
N SER A 750 -13.82 -17.90 -9.76
CA SER A 750 -13.05 -18.94 -10.47
C SER A 750 -13.46 -20.38 -10.13
N GLY A 751 -14.73 -20.60 -9.74
CA GLY A 751 -15.25 -21.92 -9.36
C GLY A 751 -14.99 -22.32 -7.90
N VAL A 752 -14.43 -21.44 -7.06
CA VAL A 752 -14.26 -21.67 -5.63
C VAL A 752 -15.61 -21.50 -4.92
N ASP A 753 -16.01 -22.47 -4.08
CA ASP A 753 -17.16 -22.33 -3.19
C ASP A 753 -16.85 -21.35 -2.06
N TRP A 754 -17.01 -20.05 -2.36
CA TRP A 754 -16.62 -18.99 -1.46
C TRP A 754 -17.49 -18.93 -0.20
N GLN A 755 -18.75 -19.36 -0.27
CA GLN A 755 -19.60 -19.47 0.93
C GLN A 755 -19.12 -20.63 1.81
N GLY A 756 -18.79 -21.78 1.22
CA GLY A 756 -18.19 -22.90 1.93
C GLY A 756 -16.87 -22.55 2.62
N VAL A 757 -16.03 -21.71 1.99
CA VAL A 757 -14.82 -21.15 2.61
C VAL A 757 -15.16 -20.32 3.84
N HIS A 758 -16.11 -19.37 3.75
CA HIS A 758 -16.52 -18.59 4.92
C HIS A 758 -17.00 -19.49 6.07
N ASP A 759 -17.86 -20.47 5.77
CA ASP A 759 -18.44 -21.35 6.78
C ASP A 759 -17.39 -22.25 7.46
N ARG A 760 -16.30 -22.56 6.75
CA ARG A 760 -15.13 -23.27 7.29
C ARG A 760 -14.28 -22.39 8.22
N TYR A 761 -13.99 -21.15 7.82
CA TYR A 761 -13.03 -20.28 8.51
C TYR A 761 -13.64 -19.39 9.61
N ALA A 762 -14.89 -18.95 9.46
CA ALA A 762 -15.55 -18.05 10.41
C ALA A 762 -15.63 -18.58 11.86
N PRO A 763 -15.85 -19.88 12.12
CA PRO A 763 -15.85 -20.42 13.48
C PRO A 763 -14.50 -20.25 14.21
N LEU A 764 -13.37 -20.19 13.49
CA LEU A 764 -12.03 -20.06 14.07
C LEU A 764 -11.81 -18.68 14.72
N VAL A 765 -12.59 -17.65 14.37
CA VAL A 765 -12.55 -16.33 15.01
C VAL A 765 -12.72 -16.43 16.53
N GLN A 766 -13.54 -17.38 17.00
CA GLN A 766 -13.78 -17.57 18.44
C GLN A 766 -12.53 -18.06 19.20
N ARG A 767 -11.59 -18.71 18.50
CA ARG A 767 -10.32 -19.22 19.05
C ARG A 767 -9.23 -18.15 19.14
N LEU A 768 -9.36 -17.05 18.38
CA LEU A 768 -8.38 -15.97 18.34
C LEU A 768 -8.23 -15.29 19.70
N ALA A 769 -7.00 -14.91 20.02
CA ALA A 769 -6.62 -14.20 21.21
C ALA A 769 -5.61 -13.08 20.95
N SER A 770 -5.11 -12.93 19.71
CA SER A 770 -4.34 -11.76 19.25
C SER A 770 -4.71 -11.31 17.83
N ARG A 771 -4.29 -10.08 17.46
CA ARG A 771 -4.47 -9.53 16.11
C ARG A 771 -3.60 -10.26 15.05
N ARG A 772 -2.46 -10.83 15.44
CA ARG A 772 -1.61 -11.63 14.55
C ARG A 772 -2.26 -12.96 14.17
N GLU A 773 -2.96 -13.60 15.11
CA GLU A 773 -3.76 -14.79 14.80
C GLU A 773 -4.92 -14.45 13.85
N PHE A 774 -5.54 -13.27 13.98
CA PHE A 774 -6.51 -12.79 12.99
C PHE A 774 -5.87 -12.61 11.61
N SER A 775 -4.66 -12.03 11.52
CA SER A 775 -3.92 -11.90 10.26
C SER A 775 -3.68 -13.27 9.62
N ASP A 776 -3.19 -14.24 10.39
CA ASP A 776 -2.97 -15.61 9.92
C ASP A 776 -4.26 -16.24 9.36
N LEU A 777 -5.38 -16.11 10.08
CA LEU A 777 -6.69 -16.60 9.64
C LEU A 777 -7.15 -15.93 8.34
N CYS A 778 -6.97 -14.61 8.23
CA CYS A 778 -7.35 -13.83 7.06
C CYS A 778 -6.52 -14.21 5.83
N TRP A 779 -5.20 -14.39 5.99
CA TRP A 779 -4.31 -14.86 4.93
C TRP A 779 -4.70 -16.26 4.45
N GLU A 780 -5.02 -17.17 5.35
CA GLU A 780 -5.39 -18.53 4.97
C GLU A 780 -6.74 -18.62 4.25
N MET A 781 -7.75 -17.86 4.72
CA MET A 781 -9.06 -17.77 4.07
C MET A 781 -8.94 -17.19 2.65
N GLN A 782 -8.20 -16.08 2.49
CA GLN A 782 -8.01 -15.45 1.18
C GLN A 782 -7.18 -16.34 0.23
N GLY A 783 -6.22 -17.10 0.76
CA GLY A 783 -5.42 -18.05 -0.01
C GLY A 783 -6.25 -19.13 -0.70
N GLU A 784 -7.47 -19.42 -0.25
CA GLU A 784 -8.40 -20.35 -0.91
C GLU A 784 -8.85 -19.91 -2.29
N LEU A 785 -8.73 -18.62 -2.64
CA LEU A 785 -9.02 -18.16 -3.99
C LEU A 785 -8.00 -18.66 -5.02
N GLY A 786 -6.81 -19.09 -4.56
CA GLY A 786 -5.79 -19.67 -5.42
C GLY A 786 -5.27 -18.71 -6.50
N THR A 787 -5.23 -17.42 -6.21
CA THR A 787 -4.87 -16.34 -7.14
C THR A 787 -3.86 -15.38 -6.52
N SER A 788 -3.11 -14.69 -7.38
CA SER A 788 -2.19 -13.63 -7.01
C SER A 788 -2.89 -12.44 -6.33
N HIS A 789 -2.12 -11.62 -5.63
CA HIS A 789 -2.55 -10.34 -5.07
C HIS A 789 -3.71 -10.36 -4.08
N CYS A 790 -3.94 -11.48 -3.38
CA CYS A 790 -4.79 -11.54 -2.20
C CYS A 790 -3.97 -11.20 -0.93
N TYR A 791 -3.75 -9.92 -0.65
CA TYR A 791 -2.88 -9.47 0.42
C TYR A 791 -3.62 -8.95 1.65
N GLU A 792 -2.94 -8.93 2.79
CA GLU A 792 -3.34 -8.22 4.02
C GLU A 792 -2.14 -7.42 4.57
N PHE A 793 -2.37 -6.15 4.90
CA PHE A 793 -1.37 -5.27 5.49
C PHE A 793 -2.00 -4.18 6.35
N GLY A 794 -1.18 -3.55 7.22
CA GLY A 794 -1.66 -2.59 8.22
C GLY A 794 -2.47 -3.26 9.34
N GLY A 795 -3.16 -2.45 10.14
CA GLY A 795 -4.00 -2.93 11.25
C GLY A 795 -3.45 -2.64 12.64
N ASP A 796 -4.26 -2.93 13.64
CA ASP A 796 -4.03 -2.55 15.05
C ASP A 796 -3.36 -3.67 15.85
N TYR A 797 -2.08 -3.89 15.54
CA TYR A 797 -1.20 -4.81 16.27
C TYR A 797 -0.82 -4.27 17.65
N ARG A 798 -0.40 -5.18 18.54
CA ARG A 798 0.04 -4.80 19.89
C ARG A 798 1.25 -3.88 19.80
N LEU A 799 1.14 -2.69 20.39
CA LEU A 799 2.23 -1.72 20.46
C LEU A 799 3.28 -2.16 21.49
N GLY A 800 4.44 -2.58 21.01
CA GLY A 800 5.65 -2.78 21.82
C GLY A 800 6.62 -1.60 21.71
N PRO A 801 7.71 -1.57 22.50
CA PRO A 801 8.82 -0.66 22.26
C PRO A 801 9.31 -0.79 20.81
N ASN A 802 9.57 0.32 20.14
CA ASN A 802 10.13 0.33 18.79
C ASN A 802 11.41 1.16 18.78
N TRP A 803 12.57 0.50 18.79
CA TRP A 803 13.88 1.12 18.87
C TRP A 803 14.62 0.91 17.55
N PRO A 804 14.50 1.85 16.58
CA PRO A 804 15.07 1.68 15.25
C PRO A 804 16.60 1.58 15.32
N ILE A 805 17.17 0.61 14.60
CA ILE A 805 18.59 0.31 14.63
C ILE A 805 19.29 1.18 13.57
N GLY A 806 20.29 1.96 13.96
CA GLY A 806 21.14 2.68 13.01
C GLY A 806 22.13 1.74 12.33
N THR A 807 22.37 1.93 11.03
CA THR A 807 23.40 1.19 10.28
C THR A 807 24.51 2.14 9.81
N LEU A 808 25.71 1.60 9.70
CA LEU A 808 26.89 2.27 9.13
C LEU A 808 27.17 1.80 7.70
N ALA A 809 26.35 0.88 7.16
CA ALA A 809 26.54 0.29 5.84
C ALA A 809 27.99 -0.23 5.64
N ALA A 810 28.50 -0.93 6.64
CA ALA A 810 29.89 -1.37 6.75
C ALA A 810 30.02 -2.79 7.32
N GLU A 811 31.11 -3.44 6.94
CA GLU A 811 31.50 -4.78 7.37
C GLU A 811 32.58 -4.69 8.44
N PHE A 812 32.33 -5.41 9.54
CA PHE A 812 33.22 -5.42 10.68
C PHE A 812 33.53 -6.86 11.08
N GLU A 813 34.80 -7.15 11.32
CA GLU A 813 35.25 -8.43 11.89
C GLU A 813 35.87 -8.21 13.28
N TRP A 814 35.52 -9.07 14.24
CA TRP A 814 36.15 -9.02 15.56
C TRP A 814 37.61 -9.49 15.51
N GLN A 815 38.52 -8.63 15.99
CA GLN A 815 39.92 -8.95 16.20
C GLN A 815 40.20 -8.98 17.71
N ALA A 816 40.84 -10.06 18.19
CA ALA A 816 41.11 -10.25 19.62
C ALA A 816 42.38 -9.56 20.12
N ASP A 817 43.37 -9.33 19.24
CA ASP A 817 44.65 -8.71 19.58
C ASP A 817 45.18 -7.80 18.45
N PRO A 818 45.25 -6.47 18.66
CA PRO A 818 44.57 -5.75 19.75
C PRO A 818 43.03 -5.88 19.65
N PRO A 819 42.30 -5.81 20.78
CA PRO A 819 40.86 -6.02 20.80
C PRO A 819 40.11 -4.87 20.12
N GLY A 820 39.31 -5.18 19.10
CA GLY A 820 38.50 -4.20 18.38
C GLY A 820 37.74 -4.83 17.21
N TRP A 821 36.79 -4.10 16.65
CA TRP A 821 36.09 -4.50 15.44
C TRP A 821 36.77 -3.86 14.23
N ARG A 822 37.52 -4.65 13.47
CA ARG A 822 38.22 -4.20 12.26
C ARG A 822 37.21 -3.84 11.19
N LEU A 823 37.29 -2.63 10.66
CA LEU A 823 36.51 -2.20 9.51
C LEU A 823 37.09 -2.84 8.24
N ASP A 824 36.45 -3.87 7.73
CA ASP A 824 36.93 -4.61 6.56
C ASP A 824 36.56 -3.88 5.27
N ASP A 825 35.30 -3.48 5.15
CA ASP A 825 34.79 -2.79 3.97
C ASP A 825 33.56 -1.94 4.30
N TRP A 826 33.11 -1.12 3.35
CA TRP A 826 31.87 -0.38 3.41
C TRP A 826 31.23 -0.22 2.02
N ILE A 827 29.93 0.04 2.03
CA ILE A 827 29.14 0.13 0.80
C ILE A 827 29.41 1.46 0.10
N GLU A 828 29.98 1.38 -1.10
CA GLU A 828 30.21 2.49 -2.01
C GLU A 828 29.07 2.57 -3.03
N GLY A 829 28.09 3.44 -2.77
CA GLY A 829 27.07 3.80 -3.76
C GLY A 829 27.29 5.21 -4.32
N ASP A 830 26.20 5.95 -4.53
CA ASP A 830 26.28 7.29 -5.14
C ASP A 830 26.49 8.37 -4.05
N VAL A 831 27.75 8.74 -3.80
CA VAL A 831 28.17 9.60 -2.65
C VAL A 831 27.55 11.00 -2.60
N TRP A 832 26.92 11.47 -3.68
CA TRP A 832 26.20 12.76 -3.72
C TRP A 832 24.77 12.67 -3.19
N GLU A 833 24.27 11.47 -2.87
CA GLU A 833 22.92 11.22 -2.38
C GLU A 833 22.98 10.61 -0.95
N PRO A 834 22.47 11.31 0.10
CA PRO A 834 22.72 10.97 1.53
C PRO A 834 22.25 9.59 2.02
N GLU A 835 21.39 8.88 1.29
CA GLU A 835 20.81 7.58 1.72
C GLU A 835 21.32 6.38 0.92
N VAL A 836 22.25 6.59 -0.02
CA VAL A 836 22.71 5.54 -0.95
C VAL A 836 24.20 5.26 -0.86
N HIS A 837 24.88 5.62 0.23
CA HIS A 837 26.27 5.28 0.48
C HIS A 837 26.55 5.14 1.99
N SER A 838 27.64 4.49 2.37
CA SER A 838 28.10 4.47 3.76
C SER A 838 28.52 5.85 4.24
N PRO A 839 28.23 6.24 5.49
CA PRO A 839 28.78 7.47 6.08
C PRO A 839 30.31 7.54 6.06
N PHE A 840 31.00 6.39 5.95
CA PHE A 840 32.47 6.37 5.82
C PHE A 840 32.98 6.83 4.44
N ALA A 841 32.11 6.91 3.43
CA ALA A 841 32.46 7.42 2.11
C ALA A 841 32.31 8.96 2.02
N GLU A 842 31.80 9.63 3.06
CA GLU A 842 31.61 11.07 3.08
C GLU A 842 32.93 11.85 3.14
N ALA A 843 32.96 13.01 2.50
CA ALA A 843 34.13 13.87 2.48
C ALA A 843 34.47 14.39 3.89
N GLY A 844 35.71 14.17 4.33
CA GLY A 844 36.21 14.64 5.63
C GLY A 844 36.14 13.60 6.75
N VAL A 845 35.67 12.39 6.47
CA VAL A 845 35.71 11.25 7.41
C VAL A 845 37.10 10.58 7.36
N ASP A 846 37.92 10.77 8.41
CA ASP A 846 39.27 10.18 8.52
C ASP A 846 39.23 8.76 9.11
N VAL A 847 38.78 7.80 8.31
CA VAL A 847 38.78 6.37 8.61
C VAL A 847 39.33 5.60 7.41
N SER A 848 40.08 4.51 7.65
CA SER A 848 40.58 3.63 6.61
C SER A 848 40.16 2.18 6.82
N ARG A 849 40.04 1.41 5.73
CA ARG A 849 39.89 -0.05 5.81
C ARG A 849 41.05 -0.63 6.62
N GLY A 850 40.75 -1.50 7.56
CA GLY A 850 41.68 -2.06 8.54
C GLY A 850 41.71 -1.35 9.89
N ASP A 851 41.18 -0.12 10.01
CA ASP A 851 41.07 0.56 11.30
C ASP A 851 40.16 -0.22 12.27
N LEU A 852 40.52 -0.22 13.55
CA LEU A 852 39.83 -0.95 14.62
C LEU A 852 38.86 -0.03 15.34
N LEU A 853 37.56 -0.29 15.21
CA LEU A 853 36.54 0.36 16.02
C LEU A 853 36.64 -0.16 17.46
N VAL A 854 36.85 0.74 18.41
CA VAL A 854 37.01 0.43 19.85
C VAL A 854 35.91 1.05 20.71
N SER A 855 35.15 2.03 20.21
CA SER A 855 34.00 2.56 20.93
C SER A 855 32.94 3.21 20.03
N VAL A 856 31.69 3.24 20.51
CA VAL A 856 30.56 3.98 19.93
C VAL A 856 29.98 4.88 21.03
N ASN A 857 29.93 6.20 20.81
CA ASN A 857 29.54 7.21 21.81
C ASN A 857 30.27 7.05 23.16
N GLY A 858 31.57 6.75 23.10
CA GLY A 858 32.41 6.48 24.27
C GLY A 858 32.16 5.15 24.98
N GLN A 859 31.17 4.35 24.54
CA GLN A 859 30.94 3.00 25.05
C GLN A 859 31.86 2.00 24.34
N PRO A 860 32.66 1.21 25.08
CA PRO A 860 33.59 0.27 24.47
C PRO A 860 32.86 -0.87 23.77
N VAL A 861 33.37 -1.29 22.61
CA VAL A 861 32.95 -2.52 21.94
C VAL A 861 33.75 -3.72 22.43
N SER A 862 33.18 -4.92 22.31
CA SER A 862 33.87 -6.19 22.58
C SER A 862 33.29 -7.30 21.71
N GLU A 863 33.84 -8.51 21.78
CA GLU A 863 33.26 -9.70 21.12
C GLU A 863 31.80 -9.95 21.54
N SER A 864 31.47 -9.60 22.79
CA SER A 864 30.13 -9.72 23.39
C SER A 864 29.27 -8.45 23.28
N VAL A 865 29.84 -7.37 22.72
CA VAL A 865 29.19 -6.06 22.53
C VAL A 865 29.55 -5.57 21.13
N PRO A 866 28.87 -6.08 20.08
CA PRO A 866 29.12 -5.68 18.71
C PRO A 866 28.64 -4.24 18.45
N PRO A 867 29.16 -3.56 17.41
CA PRO A 867 28.74 -2.20 17.07
C PRO A 867 27.23 -2.07 16.87
N ALA A 868 26.60 -3.02 16.18
CA ALA A 868 25.15 -3.02 15.92
C ALA A 868 24.30 -2.97 17.21
N ARG A 869 24.77 -3.58 18.30
CA ARG A 869 24.11 -3.53 19.60
C ARG A 869 24.12 -2.12 20.21
N LEU A 870 25.21 -1.37 20.00
CA LEU A 870 25.34 0.01 20.49
C LEU A 870 24.62 1.03 19.60
N LEU A 871 24.19 0.62 18.40
CA LEU A 871 23.47 1.46 17.43
C LEU A 871 21.94 1.31 17.53
N VAL A 872 21.43 0.52 18.47
CA VAL A 872 19.99 0.44 18.77
C VAL A 872 19.47 1.80 19.21
N ASN A 873 18.32 2.20 18.66
CA ASN A 873 17.69 3.51 18.85
C ASN A 873 18.53 4.70 18.37
N LEU A 874 19.54 4.47 17.53
CA LEU A 874 20.39 5.52 16.98
C LEU A 874 20.20 5.69 15.47
N ALA A 875 19.12 5.19 14.87
CA ALA A 875 18.82 5.39 13.44
C ALA A 875 18.68 6.89 13.06
N GLY A 876 19.41 7.32 12.02
CA GLY A 876 19.40 8.70 11.54
C GLY A 876 20.10 9.71 12.47
N GLN A 877 20.74 9.24 13.55
CA GLN A 877 21.37 10.07 14.58
C GLN A 877 22.87 10.24 14.34
N GLU A 878 23.43 11.34 14.86
CA GLU A 878 24.88 11.52 14.90
C GLU A 878 25.50 10.66 16.01
N VAL A 879 26.56 9.94 15.67
CA VAL A 879 27.30 9.06 16.58
C VAL A 879 28.80 9.34 16.47
N GLN A 880 29.47 9.35 17.61
CA GLN A 880 30.93 9.43 17.70
C GLN A 880 31.51 8.01 17.72
N LEU A 881 32.40 7.71 16.79
CA LEU A 881 33.09 6.43 16.66
C LEU A 881 34.57 6.62 17.02
N GLY A 882 35.08 5.79 17.93
CA GLY A 882 36.49 5.79 18.29
C GLY A 882 37.24 4.67 17.56
N PHE A 883 38.20 5.03 16.72
CA PHE A 883 39.04 4.12 15.95
C PHE A 883 40.50 4.13 16.40
N GLN A 884 41.15 2.97 16.35
CA GLN A 884 42.60 2.84 16.42
C GLN A 884 43.13 2.44 15.03
N PRO A 885 44.30 2.95 14.60
CA PRO A 885 44.92 2.52 13.35
C PRO A 885 45.12 0.99 13.32
N GLY A 886 44.68 0.36 12.24
CA GLY A 886 44.94 -1.07 12.02
C GLY A 886 46.43 -1.36 11.89
N THR A 887 46.93 -2.46 12.47
CA THR A 887 48.31 -2.91 12.24
C THR A 887 48.46 -3.45 10.81
N GLN A 888 48.71 -2.59 9.82
CA GLN A 888 49.20 -3.06 8.52
C GLN A 888 50.72 -3.30 8.56
N VAL A 889 51.07 -4.59 8.44
CA VAL A 889 52.16 -5.23 7.68
C VAL A 889 53.55 -4.58 7.68
N GLU A 890 54.51 -5.42 8.10
CA GLU A 890 55.98 -5.32 8.00
C GLU A 890 56.52 -4.50 6.81
N SER A 891 56.76 -3.21 7.01
CA SER A 891 57.90 -2.56 6.39
C SER A 891 59.10 -2.76 7.32
N ALA A 892 60.01 -3.67 6.95
CA ALA A 892 61.35 -3.65 7.51
C ALA A 892 61.94 -2.25 7.29
N ASP A 893 62.47 -1.67 8.37
CA ASP A 893 63.11 -0.36 8.46
C ASP A 893 62.16 0.83 8.72
N ASN A 894 61.73 0.99 9.99
CA ASN A 894 62.03 2.22 10.73
C ASN A 894 61.69 2.10 12.23
N GLU A 895 62.72 2.26 13.06
CA GLU A 895 62.61 2.55 14.47
C GLU A 895 62.10 4.00 14.68
N SER A 896 60.80 4.17 14.97
CA SER A 896 60.33 5.26 15.83
C SER A 896 59.00 4.88 16.50
N SER A 897 59.12 4.11 17.57
CA SER A 897 58.05 3.79 18.51
C SER A 897 57.64 5.04 19.33
N ALA A 898 56.55 5.71 18.97
CA ALA A 898 55.80 6.61 19.87
C ALA A 898 54.42 7.11 19.35
N GLU A 899 54.07 6.98 18.06
CA GLU A 899 52.82 7.57 17.52
C GLU A 899 51.64 6.59 17.33
N THR A 900 51.81 5.30 17.64
CA THR A 900 50.85 4.23 17.32
C THR A 900 49.60 4.13 18.23
N ASN A 901 49.28 5.16 19.01
CA ASN A 901 48.25 5.09 20.07
C ASN A 901 47.25 6.28 20.07
N MET A 902 47.14 7.02 18.98
CA MET A 902 46.16 8.11 18.87
C MET A 902 44.79 7.53 18.48
N LEU A 903 43.85 7.58 19.42
CA LEU A 903 42.43 7.32 19.17
C LEU A 903 41.92 8.38 18.16
N LYS A 904 41.44 7.93 17.00
CA LYS A 904 40.72 8.77 16.05
C LYS A 904 39.25 8.82 16.45
N GLU A 905 38.75 9.99 16.80
CA GLU A 905 37.32 10.20 17.03
C GLU A 905 36.68 10.77 15.76
N VAL A 906 35.69 10.07 15.24
CA VAL A 906 35.00 10.42 14.00
C VAL A 906 33.51 10.51 14.30
N THR A 907 32.87 11.62 13.92
CA THR A 907 31.42 11.75 14.04
C THR A 907 30.78 11.51 12.68
N VAL A 908 29.84 10.57 12.63
CA VAL A 908 29.06 10.26 11.43
C VAL A 908 27.57 10.25 11.75
N ARG A 909 26.73 10.49 10.76
CA ARG A 909 25.28 10.26 10.88
C ARG A 909 24.98 8.82 10.47
N THR A 910 24.37 8.04 11.35
CA THR A 910 23.93 6.68 11.00
C THR A 910 22.81 6.74 9.97
N MET A 911 22.70 5.71 9.17
CA MET A 911 21.59 5.55 8.24
C MET A 911 20.37 4.96 8.95
N THR A 912 19.18 5.24 8.43
CA THR A 912 17.91 4.61 8.87
C THR A 912 17.70 3.21 8.29
N GLY A 913 18.51 2.84 7.29
CA GLY A 913 18.59 1.53 6.66
C GLY A 913 19.63 1.57 5.53
N ASP A 914 20.18 0.41 5.15
CA ASP A 914 21.27 0.30 4.16
C ASP A 914 20.84 -0.29 2.81
N LYS A 915 19.60 -0.76 2.68
CA LYS A 915 19.07 -1.40 1.45
C LYS A 915 19.27 -0.56 0.19
N ARG A 916 19.02 0.76 0.26
CA ARG A 916 19.20 1.67 -0.88
C ARG A 916 20.66 1.83 -1.29
N ALA A 917 21.58 1.89 -0.33
CA ALA A 917 23.00 1.90 -0.60
C ALA A 917 23.48 0.58 -1.21
N LEU A 918 23.08 -0.55 -0.60
CA LEU A 918 23.36 -1.90 -1.12
C LEU A 918 22.88 -2.07 -2.55
N TYR A 919 21.64 -1.64 -2.82
CA TYR A 919 21.05 -1.64 -4.15
C TYR A 919 21.92 -0.88 -5.17
N ARG A 920 22.27 0.39 -4.87
CA ARG A 920 23.06 1.22 -5.80
C ARG A 920 24.46 0.64 -6.01
N ALA A 921 25.11 0.16 -4.96
CA ALA A 921 26.41 -0.51 -5.06
C ALA A 921 26.32 -1.78 -5.93
N TRP A 922 25.30 -2.62 -5.74
CA TRP A 922 25.06 -3.82 -6.55
C TRP A 922 24.84 -3.48 -8.04
N VAL A 923 24.00 -2.48 -8.34
CA VAL A 923 23.77 -2.00 -9.72
C VAL A 923 25.05 -1.47 -10.35
N ASN A 924 25.83 -0.67 -9.63
CA ASN A 924 27.08 -0.10 -10.12
C ASN A 924 28.13 -1.19 -10.38
N THR A 925 28.23 -2.20 -9.51
CA THR A 925 29.09 -3.38 -9.70
C THR A 925 28.70 -4.17 -10.94
N ASN A 926 27.42 -4.47 -11.14
CA ASN A 926 26.96 -5.19 -12.33
C ASN A 926 27.21 -4.37 -13.61
N ARG A 927 26.99 -3.05 -13.57
CA ARG A 927 27.32 -2.16 -14.69
C ARG A 927 28.80 -2.24 -15.05
N ALA A 928 29.69 -2.12 -14.07
CA ALA A 928 31.13 -2.21 -14.27
C ALA A 928 31.54 -3.58 -14.85
N ASN A 929 30.93 -4.66 -14.36
CA ASN A 929 31.16 -6.01 -14.86
C ASN A 929 30.73 -6.16 -16.34
N VAL A 930 29.57 -5.63 -16.72
CA VAL A 930 29.12 -5.63 -18.12
C VAL A 930 30.03 -4.80 -19.01
N HIS A 931 30.47 -3.62 -18.56
CA HIS A 931 31.42 -2.79 -19.31
C HIS A 931 32.75 -3.51 -19.49
N ALA A 932 33.30 -4.10 -18.44
CA ALA A 932 34.56 -4.84 -18.50
C ALA A 932 34.46 -6.07 -19.42
N ALA A 933 33.40 -6.88 -19.29
CA ALA A 933 33.23 -8.09 -20.08
C ALA A 933 32.89 -7.85 -21.55
N SER A 934 32.43 -6.64 -21.91
CA SER A 934 32.07 -6.26 -23.28
C SER A 934 33.03 -5.26 -23.93
N ASP A 935 34.16 -4.95 -23.30
CA ASP A 935 35.08 -3.86 -23.71
C ASP A 935 34.35 -2.52 -23.92
N GLY A 936 33.37 -2.24 -23.05
CA GLY A 936 32.56 -1.02 -23.07
C GLY A 936 31.58 -0.94 -24.25
N ARG A 937 31.28 -2.05 -24.92
CA ARG A 937 30.34 -2.07 -26.06
C ARG A 937 28.89 -2.18 -25.63
N LEU A 938 28.60 -2.80 -24.49
CA LEU A 938 27.25 -2.97 -23.97
C LEU A 938 26.99 -2.00 -22.81
N GLY A 939 25.79 -1.45 -22.77
CA GLY A 939 25.25 -0.72 -21.62
C GLY A 939 24.51 -1.64 -20.66
N TYR A 940 24.34 -1.20 -19.42
CA TYR A 940 23.59 -1.94 -18.40
C TYR A 940 22.73 -1.03 -17.53
N LEU A 941 21.47 -1.43 -17.36
CA LEU A 941 20.56 -0.86 -16.37
C LEU A 941 19.80 -1.97 -15.65
N HIS A 942 19.33 -1.65 -14.45
CA HIS A 942 18.45 -2.50 -13.67
C HIS A 942 17.16 -1.75 -13.32
N ILE A 943 16.04 -2.46 -13.30
CA ILE A 943 14.71 -1.93 -13.02
C ILE A 943 14.15 -2.67 -11.78
N PRO A 944 14.21 -2.07 -10.57
CA PRO A 944 13.90 -2.77 -9.30
C PRO A 944 12.40 -2.98 -9.03
N ASP A 945 11.54 -2.17 -9.63
CA ASP A 945 10.09 -2.34 -9.61
C ASP A 945 9.50 -1.65 -10.85
N MET A 946 8.17 -1.65 -10.99
CA MET A 946 7.47 -0.87 -12.01
C MET A 946 6.68 0.27 -11.38
N GLY A 947 7.17 0.81 -10.27
CA GLY A 947 6.64 2.01 -9.62
C GLY A 947 7.49 3.24 -9.94
N PRO A 948 7.32 4.32 -9.16
CA PRO A 948 8.12 5.54 -9.30
C PRO A 948 9.63 5.30 -9.17
N TRP A 949 10.05 4.39 -8.28
CA TRP A 949 11.47 4.09 -8.07
C TRP A 949 12.09 3.41 -9.30
N GLY A 950 11.42 2.38 -9.84
CA GLY A 950 11.85 1.71 -11.05
C GLY A 950 11.87 2.62 -12.27
N TYR A 951 10.89 3.51 -12.40
CA TYR A 951 10.88 4.54 -13.44
C TYR A 951 12.11 5.45 -13.35
N ALA A 952 12.49 5.89 -12.13
CA ALA A 952 13.67 6.72 -11.91
C ALA A 952 14.99 5.96 -12.19
N GLU A 953 15.12 4.72 -11.72
CA GLU A 953 16.30 3.89 -11.98
C GLU A 953 16.46 3.56 -13.47
N PHE A 954 15.35 3.27 -14.17
CA PHE A 954 15.36 3.11 -15.61
C PHE A 954 15.93 4.34 -16.30
N HIS A 955 15.40 5.54 -16.05
CA HIS A 955 15.88 6.75 -16.75
C HIS A 955 17.31 7.12 -16.35
N ARG A 956 17.71 6.88 -15.10
CA ARG A 956 19.11 7.05 -14.64
C ARG A 956 20.07 6.16 -15.44
N GLY A 957 19.72 4.89 -15.64
CA GLY A 957 20.55 3.94 -16.38
C GLY A 957 20.44 4.11 -17.89
N PHE A 958 19.23 4.18 -18.42
CA PHE A 958 18.92 4.22 -19.85
C PHE A 958 19.61 5.39 -20.54
N LEU A 959 19.43 6.61 -20.04
CA LEU A 959 20.01 7.81 -20.66
C LEU A 959 21.55 7.83 -20.52
N GLY A 960 22.08 7.33 -19.39
CA GLY A 960 23.54 7.25 -19.17
C GLY A 960 24.23 6.21 -20.07
N GLU A 961 23.53 5.15 -20.46
CA GLU A 961 24.10 3.99 -21.15
C GLU A 961 23.75 3.91 -22.64
N LEU A 962 22.89 4.81 -23.15
CA LEU A 962 22.36 4.75 -24.51
C LEU A 962 23.42 4.88 -25.62
N HIS A 963 24.55 5.52 -25.31
CA HIS A 963 25.66 5.72 -26.24
C HIS A 963 26.45 4.43 -26.58
N ARG A 964 26.11 3.31 -25.92
CA ARG A 964 26.71 1.99 -26.13
C ARG A 964 26.08 1.31 -27.37
N GLN A 965 26.74 0.26 -27.87
CA GLN A 965 26.32 -0.46 -29.10
C GLN A 965 25.19 -1.47 -28.89
N GLY A 966 24.87 -1.81 -27.64
CA GLY A 966 23.78 -2.69 -27.26
C GLY A 966 23.44 -2.49 -25.77
N LEU A 967 22.34 -3.06 -25.30
CA LEU A 967 21.83 -2.81 -23.95
C LEU A 967 21.40 -4.09 -23.24
N VAL A 968 21.86 -4.26 -22.00
CA VAL A 968 21.35 -5.27 -21.07
C VAL A 968 20.34 -4.61 -20.12
N VAL A 969 19.11 -5.08 -20.13
CA VAL A 969 18.00 -4.61 -19.28
C VAL A 969 17.72 -5.66 -18.20
N ASP A 970 18.10 -5.39 -16.96
CA ASP A 970 17.95 -6.35 -15.86
C ASP A 970 16.67 -6.10 -15.05
N LEU A 971 15.75 -7.07 -15.08
CA LEU A 971 14.47 -7.08 -14.35
C LEU A 971 14.47 -8.07 -13.18
N ARG A 972 15.60 -8.71 -12.88
CA ARG A 972 15.67 -9.67 -11.77
C ARG A 972 15.21 -8.97 -10.49
N PHE A 973 14.37 -9.63 -9.70
CA PHE A 973 13.79 -9.06 -8.47
C PHE A 973 12.84 -7.87 -8.65
N ASN A 974 12.33 -7.63 -9.87
CA ASN A 974 11.39 -6.56 -10.12
C ASN A 974 10.08 -6.73 -9.31
N GLY A 975 9.79 -5.78 -8.44
CA GLY A 975 8.65 -5.83 -7.51
C GLY A 975 7.27 -5.53 -8.09
N GLY A 976 7.13 -5.32 -9.41
CA GLY A 976 5.87 -4.95 -10.04
C GLY A 976 5.46 -3.49 -9.85
N GLY A 977 4.26 -3.12 -10.30
CA GLY A 977 3.79 -1.74 -10.34
C GLY A 977 2.85 -1.51 -11.52
N HIS A 978 3.07 -0.47 -12.32
CA HIS A 978 2.20 -0.12 -13.46
C HIS A 978 2.89 0.64 -14.62
N VAL A 979 4.21 0.87 -14.57
CA VAL A 979 4.91 1.68 -15.59
C VAL A 979 5.51 0.86 -16.74
N SER A 980 5.33 -0.46 -16.79
CA SER A 980 5.97 -1.32 -17.80
C SER A 980 5.72 -0.87 -19.24
N ALA A 981 4.49 -0.48 -19.58
CA ALA A 981 4.13 -0.01 -20.92
C ALA A 981 4.93 1.25 -21.34
N LEU A 982 5.19 2.18 -20.41
CA LEU A 982 5.98 3.38 -20.65
C LEU A 982 7.44 3.04 -20.93
N LEU A 983 7.99 2.07 -20.20
CA LEU A 983 9.36 1.62 -20.38
C LEU A 983 9.53 0.84 -21.70
N LEU A 984 8.58 -0.03 -22.03
CA LEU A 984 8.55 -0.77 -23.29
C LEU A 984 8.42 0.16 -24.50
N GLU A 985 7.63 1.23 -24.40
CA GLU A 985 7.53 2.26 -25.45
C GLU A 985 8.91 2.88 -25.76
N LYS A 986 9.70 3.20 -24.71
CA LYS A 986 11.04 3.74 -24.85
C LYS A 986 12.00 2.74 -25.50
N LEU A 987 11.98 1.49 -25.05
CA LEU A 987 12.81 0.42 -25.61
C LEU A 987 12.43 0.03 -27.04
N ALA A 988 11.17 0.24 -27.44
CA ALA A 988 10.69 -0.05 -28.79
C ALA A 988 11.17 0.96 -29.85
N ARG A 989 11.76 2.09 -29.45
CA ARG A 989 12.30 3.09 -30.38
C ARG A 989 13.46 2.51 -31.17
N ARG A 990 13.30 2.45 -32.49
CA ARG A 990 14.34 2.00 -33.41
C ARG A 990 15.12 3.17 -33.97
N GLN A 991 16.44 3.08 -33.92
CA GLN A 991 17.31 4.03 -34.61
C GLN A 991 17.13 3.85 -36.13
N ILE A 992 16.66 4.89 -36.81
CA ILE A 992 16.35 4.86 -38.25
C ILE A 992 17.11 5.89 -39.07
N GLY A 993 17.82 6.82 -38.41
CA GLY A 993 18.56 7.87 -39.10
C GLY A 993 19.49 8.63 -38.16
N PHE A 994 20.01 9.75 -38.67
CA PHE A 994 20.92 10.62 -37.94
C PHE A 994 20.73 12.09 -38.31
N ASP A 995 20.92 12.97 -37.34
CA ASP A 995 21.11 14.40 -37.53
C ASP A 995 22.60 14.75 -37.48
N GLN A 996 23.14 15.28 -38.59
CA GLN A 996 24.51 15.81 -38.65
C GLN A 996 24.47 17.32 -38.47
N THR A 997 25.03 17.80 -37.36
CA THR A 997 25.18 19.23 -37.12
C THR A 997 26.54 19.74 -37.61
N ARG A 998 26.68 21.05 -37.85
CA ARG A 998 27.95 21.66 -38.29
C ARG A 998 29.10 21.47 -37.30
N TRP A 999 28.81 21.49 -36.00
CA TRP A 999 29.81 21.53 -34.93
C TRP A 999 29.63 20.49 -33.82
N GLY A 1000 28.41 19.98 -33.63
CA GLY A 1000 28.05 19.05 -32.55
C GLY A 1000 28.11 17.57 -32.94
N GLY A 1001 28.59 17.24 -34.14
CA GLY A 1001 28.71 15.86 -34.60
C GLY A 1001 27.37 15.27 -35.10
N VAL A 1002 27.33 13.94 -35.11
CA VAL A 1002 26.22 13.10 -35.57
C VAL A 1002 25.43 12.63 -34.36
N ALA A 1003 24.12 12.85 -34.34
CA ALA A 1003 23.20 12.31 -33.34
C ALA A 1003 22.24 11.30 -33.99
N PRO A 1004 21.83 10.22 -33.30
CA PRO A 1004 20.84 9.28 -33.83
C PRO A 1004 19.44 9.91 -33.89
N TYR A 1005 18.57 9.37 -34.75
CA TYR A 1005 17.14 9.71 -34.79
C TYR A 1005 16.27 8.43 -34.71
N PRO A 1006 15.33 8.35 -33.74
CA PRO A 1006 15.18 9.25 -32.58
C PRO A 1006 16.43 9.28 -31.68
N GLU A 1007 16.70 10.41 -31.00
CA GLU A 1007 17.90 10.57 -30.17
C GLU A 1007 17.96 9.54 -29.03
N GLU A 1008 16.82 9.29 -28.41
CA GLU A 1008 16.64 8.29 -27.36
C GLU A 1008 16.29 6.90 -27.93
N SER A 1009 17.16 6.34 -28.79
CA SER A 1009 17.01 4.98 -29.34
C SER A 1009 18.25 4.13 -29.11
N VAL A 1010 18.05 2.83 -28.82
CA VAL A 1010 19.16 1.88 -28.65
C VAL A 1010 19.74 1.56 -30.03
N SER A 1011 21.07 1.63 -30.15
CA SER A 1011 21.74 1.53 -31.45
C SER A 1011 21.87 0.10 -32.01
N GLY A 1012 21.81 -0.90 -31.15
CA GLY A 1012 21.91 -2.31 -31.52
C GLY A 1012 21.00 -3.22 -30.66
N PRO A 1013 21.38 -4.49 -30.43
CA PRO A 1013 20.50 -5.46 -29.77
C PRO A 1013 20.25 -5.12 -28.30
N ILE A 1014 19.05 -5.49 -27.84
CA ILE A 1014 18.65 -5.46 -26.43
C ILE A 1014 18.55 -6.90 -25.94
N VAL A 1015 19.10 -7.18 -24.76
CA VAL A 1015 18.90 -8.45 -24.04
C VAL A 1015 18.32 -8.14 -22.67
N ALA A 1016 17.27 -8.86 -22.28
CA ALA A 1016 16.64 -8.68 -20.98
C ALA A 1016 16.99 -9.85 -20.04
N LEU A 1017 17.25 -9.54 -18.77
CA LEU A 1017 17.39 -10.53 -17.70
C LEU A 1017 16.12 -10.54 -16.85
N THR A 1018 15.68 -11.71 -16.43
CA THR A 1018 14.57 -11.87 -15.47
C THR A 1018 14.81 -13.07 -14.55
N ASN A 1019 14.06 -13.16 -13.45
CA ASN A 1019 14.09 -14.34 -12.59
C ASN A 1019 12.74 -14.58 -11.92
N ASP A 1020 12.67 -15.65 -11.14
CA ASP A 1020 11.53 -16.05 -10.33
C ASP A 1020 11.12 -15.02 -9.26
N ALA A 1021 11.86 -13.94 -9.05
CA ALA A 1021 11.47 -12.86 -8.14
C ALA A 1021 10.95 -11.61 -8.86
N ALA A 1022 10.99 -11.58 -10.20
CA ALA A 1022 10.30 -10.57 -11.00
C ALA A 1022 8.82 -10.95 -11.12
N GLY A 1023 7.90 -10.02 -10.84
CA GLY A 1023 6.47 -10.35 -10.82
C GLY A 1023 5.53 -9.18 -11.07
N SER A 1024 4.23 -9.48 -11.25
CA SER A 1024 3.18 -8.50 -11.49
C SER A 1024 3.44 -7.73 -12.78
N ASP A 1025 3.59 -6.42 -12.73
CA ASP A 1025 3.97 -5.65 -13.92
C ASP A 1025 5.37 -6.01 -14.47
N GLY A 1026 6.21 -6.68 -13.68
CA GLY A 1026 7.44 -7.33 -14.15
C GLY A 1026 7.19 -8.62 -14.96
N ASP A 1027 6.13 -9.37 -14.66
CA ASP A 1027 5.65 -10.48 -15.52
C ASP A 1027 5.17 -9.92 -16.87
N ILE A 1028 4.35 -8.85 -16.81
CA ILE A 1028 3.79 -8.17 -17.97
C ILE A 1028 4.90 -7.62 -18.86
N PHE A 1029 5.91 -6.94 -18.28
CA PHE A 1029 7.06 -6.47 -19.04
C PHE A 1029 7.79 -7.63 -19.71
N SER A 1030 8.10 -8.69 -18.97
CA SER A 1030 8.86 -9.84 -19.47
C SER A 1030 8.15 -10.49 -20.67
N HIS A 1031 6.84 -10.72 -20.57
CA HIS A 1031 6.05 -11.30 -21.66
C HIS A 1031 5.92 -10.34 -22.85
N ALA A 1032 5.59 -9.07 -22.58
CA ALA A 1032 5.41 -8.07 -23.64
C ALA A 1032 6.72 -7.77 -24.39
N PHE A 1033 7.87 -7.76 -23.71
CA PHE A 1033 9.19 -7.61 -24.33
C PHE A 1033 9.43 -8.65 -25.42
N LYS A 1034 9.10 -9.92 -25.12
CA LYS A 1034 9.16 -11.02 -26.08
C LYS A 1034 8.12 -10.88 -27.18
N LEU A 1035 6.87 -10.59 -26.81
CA LEU A 1035 5.74 -10.49 -27.74
C LEU A 1035 5.90 -9.36 -28.76
N MET A 1036 6.58 -8.27 -28.37
CA MET A 1036 6.95 -7.14 -29.21
C MET A 1036 8.21 -7.40 -30.04
N GLY A 1037 8.95 -8.48 -29.77
CA GLY A 1037 10.20 -8.83 -30.45
C GLY A 1037 11.31 -7.80 -30.19
N LEU A 1038 11.41 -7.28 -28.96
CA LEU A 1038 12.41 -6.26 -28.60
C LEU A 1038 13.81 -6.86 -28.39
N GLY A 1039 13.90 -8.14 -28.03
CA GLY A 1039 15.17 -8.82 -27.79
C GLY A 1039 14.99 -10.21 -27.20
N THR A 1040 16.09 -10.82 -26.77
CA THR A 1040 16.11 -12.13 -26.10
C THR A 1040 15.90 -11.96 -24.59
N LEU A 1041 14.96 -12.71 -24.01
CA LEU A 1041 14.77 -12.78 -22.55
C LEU A 1041 15.56 -13.96 -21.96
N ILE A 1042 16.34 -13.73 -20.90
CA ILE A 1042 17.24 -14.72 -20.31
C ILE A 1042 17.00 -14.81 -18.79
N GLY A 1043 17.04 -16.01 -18.23
CA GLY A 1043 17.01 -16.22 -16.78
C GLY A 1043 16.11 -17.36 -16.34
N THR A 1044 15.19 -17.13 -15.40
CA THR A 1044 14.22 -18.15 -14.96
C THR A 1044 12.79 -17.65 -15.08
N ARG A 1045 11.82 -18.58 -15.14
CA ARG A 1045 10.39 -18.25 -15.14
C ARG A 1045 10.05 -17.27 -14.02
N THR A 1046 9.32 -16.22 -14.37
CA THR A 1046 8.88 -15.15 -13.46
C THR A 1046 7.79 -15.59 -12.48
N TRP A 1047 7.43 -14.74 -11.51
CA TRP A 1047 6.50 -15.06 -10.42
C TRP A 1047 5.12 -15.51 -10.93
N GLY A 1048 4.58 -14.90 -11.99
CA GLY A 1048 3.31 -15.31 -12.57
C GLY A 1048 2.10 -14.90 -11.76
N GLY A 1049 2.07 -13.67 -11.26
CA GLY A 1049 0.86 -13.12 -10.67
C GLY A 1049 0.48 -11.85 -11.41
N VAL A 1050 -0.60 -11.85 -12.18
CA VAL A 1050 -0.99 -10.73 -13.06
C VAL A 1050 -2.48 -10.38 -12.96
N ILE A 1051 -3.10 -10.69 -11.83
CA ILE A 1051 -4.42 -10.16 -11.50
C ILE A 1051 -4.22 -8.93 -10.61
N GLY A 1052 -4.28 -7.75 -11.23
CA GLY A 1052 -4.11 -6.47 -10.60
C GLY A 1052 -5.17 -6.16 -9.54
N ILE A 1053 -4.86 -5.18 -8.72
CA ILE A 1053 -5.60 -4.79 -7.51
C ILE A 1053 -5.81 -3.28 -7.48
N TRP A 1054 -6.86 -2.84 -6.78
CA TRP A 1054 -7.10 -1.44 -6.51
C TRP A 1054 -7.50 -1.23 -5.03
N PRO A 1055 -6.51 -1.18 -4.11
CA PRO A 1055 -6.77 -1.06 -2.68
C PRO A 1055 -7.42 0.28 -2.34
N ARG A 1056 -8.70 0.23 -1.96
CA ARG A 1056 -9.52 1.42 -1.62
C ARG A 1056 -10.47 1.18 -0.44
N HIS A 1057 -10.32 0.04 0.22
CA HIS A 1057 -11.21 -0.41 1.29
C HIS A 1057 -10.38 -0.88 2.48
N ALA A 1058 -10.40 -0.09 3.55
CA ALA A 1058 -9.87 -0.50 4.84
C ALA A 1058 -10.97 -1.17 5.68
N LEU A 1059 -10.61 -2.22 6.42
CA LEU A 1059 -11.36 -2.77 7.54
C LEU A 1059 -11.36 -1.76 8.69
N VAL A 1060 -12.18 -2.00 9.70
CA VAL A 1060 -12.40 -1.03 10.79
C VAL A 1060 -11.13 -0.70 11.57
N ASP A 1061 -10.16 -1.60 11.69
CA ASP A 1061 -8.87 -1.36 12.38
C ASP A 1061 -7.79 -0.71 11.49
N GLY A 1062 -8.13 -0.30 10.26
CA GLY A 1062 -7.20 0.26 9.30
C GLY A 1062 -6.47 -0.78 8.44
N THR A 1063 -6.73 -2.08 8.63
CA THR A 1063 -6.20 -3.11 7.74
C THR A 1063 -6.76 -2.97 6.35
N VAL A 1064 -5.89 -3.08 5.36
CA VAL A 1064 -6.30 -3.14 3.96
C VAL A 1064 -6.11 -4.58 3.48
N THR A 1065 -7.16 -5.10 2.86
CA THR A 1065 -7.11 -6.34 2.10
C THR A 1065 -7.19 -6.00 0.62
N THR A 1066 -6.46 -6.69 -0.24
CA THR A 1066 -6.49 -6.42 -1.68
C THR A 1066 -7.34 -7.46 -2.40
N GLN A 1067 -8.18 -6.99 -3.32
CA GLN A 1067 -9.07 -7.83 -4.11
C GLN A 1067 -8.51 -7.94 -5.53
N PRO A 1068 -8.18 -9.14 -6.01
CA PRO A 1068 -7.73 -9.36 -7.39
C PRO A 1068 -8.87 -9.09 -8.37
N GLU A 1069 -8.82 -7.91 -8.99
CA GLU A 1069 -9.96 -7.28 -9.68
C GLU A 1069 -9.74 -7.19 -11.20
N TYR A 1070 -8.49 -7.08 -11.67
CA TYR A 1070 -8.17 -6.90 -13.10
C TYR A 1070 -7.12 -7.87 -13.60
N SER A 1071 -7.55 -8.95 -14.25
CA SER A 1071 -6.63 -9.90 -14.89
C SER A 1071 -6.04 -9.34 -16.18
N PHE A 1072 -4.79 -9.73 -16.50
CA PHE A 1072 -4.16 -9.43 -17.78
C PHE A 1072 -4.33 -10.59 -18.78
N TRP A 1073 -4.77 -10.23 -19.99
CA TRP A 1073 -4.90 -11.15 -21.12
C TRP A 1073 -3.92 -10.79 -22.23
N PHE A 1074 -3.18 -11.78 -22.73
CA PHE A 1074 -2.31 -11.63 -23.89
C PHE A 1074 -2.82 -12.43 -25.08
N LYS A 1075 -2.55 -11.93 -26.30
CA LYS A 1075 -3.08 -12.50 -27.55
C LYS A 1075 -2.64 -13.93 -27.85
N ASP A 1076 -1.50 -14.34 -27.31
CA ASP A 1076 -0.83 -15.61 -27.60
C ASP A 1076 -1.06 -16.66 -26.49
N VAL A 1077 -1.18 -16.24 -25.24
CA VAL A 1077 -1.33 -17.12 -24.06
C VAL A 1077 -2.65 -16.95 -23.30
N GLY A 1078 -3.47 -15.97 -23.67
CA GLY A 1078 -4.69 -15.64 -22.96
C GLY A 1078 -4.41 -15.19 -21.53
N TRP A 1079 -5.08 -15.82 -20.55
CA TRP A 1079 -4.98 -15.50 -19.12
C TRP A 1079 -3.87 -16.26 -18.37
N THR A 1080 -3.12 -17.12 -19.06
CA THR A 1080 -2.28 -18.14 -18.39
C THR A 1080 -0.94 -17.63 -17.88
N VAL A 1081 -0.66 -16.33 -17.93
CA VAL A 1081 0.48 -15.76 -17.20
C VAL A 1081 0.21 -15.84 -15.70
N GLU A 1082 -1.04 -15.67 -15.28
CA GLU A 1082 -1.48 -15.87 -13.90
C GLU A 1082 -1.25 -17.32 -13.47
N ASN A 1083 -0.72 -17.48 -12.26
CA ASN A 1083 -0.31 -18.74 -11.65
C ASN A 1083 0.74 -19.53 -12.44
N TYR A 1084 1.50 -18.89 -13.34
CA TYR A 1084 2.55 -19.53 -14.14
C TYR A 1084 3.78 -18.63 -14.31
N GLY A 1085 3.63 -17.47 -14.95
CA GLY A 1085 4.73 -16.54 -15.25
C GLY A 1085 5.10 -16.49 -16.72
N THR A 1086 6.28 -15.95 -17.00
CA THR A 1086 6.85 -15.83 -18.35
C THR A 1086 8.11 -16.66 -18.40
N ASP A 1087 8.15 -17.63 -19.31
CA ASP A 1087 9.38 -18.36 -19.60
C ASP A 1087 10.38 -17.47 -20.37
N PRO A 1088 11.67 -17.48 -19.98
CA PRO A 1088 12.72 -16.86 -20.78
C PRO A 1088 12.91 -17.61 -22.11
N ASP A 1089 13.52 -16.95 -23.09
CA ASP A 1089 13.97 -17.61 -24.33
C ASP A 1089 15.19 -18.51 -24.08
N ILE A 1090 16.04 -18.12 -23.13
CA ILE A 1090 17.17 -18.91 -22.66
C ILE A 1090 17.05 -19.08 -21.14
N GLU A 1091 16.72 -20.30 -20.70
CA GLU A 1091 16.65 -20.63 -19.28
C GLU A 1091 18.05 -20.82 -18.70
N VAL A 1092 18.35 -20.08 -17.64
CA VAL A 1092 19.60 -20.11 -16.88
C VAL A 1092 19.26 -19.94 -15.41
N GLU A 1093 19.48 -20.99 -14.62
CA GLU A 1093 19.29 -20.98 -13.16
C GLU A 1093 20.60 -20.57 -12.47
N ILE A 1094 20.52 -19.80 -11.38
CA ILE A 1094 21.67 -19.54 -10.50
C ILE A 1094 21.62 -20.55 -9.35
N SER A 1095 22.46 -21.59 -9.42
CA SER A 1095 22.51 -22.67 -8.43
C SER A 1095 23.09 -22.20 -7.09
N PRO A 1096 22.91 -22.95 -5.98
CA PRO A 1096 23.64 -22.66 -4.74
C PRO A 1096 25.16 -22.65 -4.91
N ASP A 1097 25.67 -23.48 -5.82
CA ASP A 1097 27.10 -23.56 -6.14
C ASP A 1097 27.62 -22.29 -6.82
N ASP A 1098 26.82 -21.67 -7.69
CA ASP A 1098 27.18 -20.39 -8.32
C ASP A 1098 27.35 -19.28 -7.27
N PHE A 1099 26.50 -19.24 -6.23
CA PHE A 1099 26.68 -18.28 -5.12
C PHE A 1099 27.92 -18.57 -4.29
N ARG A 1100 28.19 -19.84 -4.00
CA ARG A 1100 29.40 -20.28 -3.29
C ARG A 1100 30.68 -19.88 -4.03
N GLU A 1101 30.63 -19.87 -5.36
CA GLU A 1101 31.74 -19.50 -6.24
C GLU A 1101 31.70 -18.03 -6.70
N GLN A 1102 30.74 -17.23 -6.19
CA GLN A 1102 30.52 -15.83 -6.57
C GLN A 1102 30.35 -15.61 -8.08
N ARG A 1103 29.64 -16.52 -8.76
CA ARG A 1103 29.36 -16.47 -10.20
C ARG A 1103 27.92 -16.03 -10.48
N ASP A 1104 27.76 -14.98 -11.29
CA ASP A 1104 26.45 -14.61 -11.87
C ASP A 1104 26.31 -15.22 -13.28
N SER A 1105 25.87 -16.48 -13.32
CA SER A 1105 25.69 -17.23 -14.57
C SER A 1105 24.65 -16.62 -15.51
N GLN A 1106 23.64 -15.93 -14.97
CA GLN A 1106 22.63 -15.24 -15.77
C GLN A 1106 23.23 -14.01 -16.47
N LEU A 1107 23.91 -13.12 -15.72
CA LEU A 1107 24.53 -11.92 -16.28
C LEU A 1107 25.62 -12.27 -17.31
N ALA A 1108 26.45 -13.28 -17.02
CA ALA A 1108 27.48 -13.75 -17.95
C ALA A 1108 26.86 -14.24 -19.27
N THR A 1109 25.75 -14.99 -19.21
CA THR A 1109 25.03 -15.47 -20.39
C THR A 1109 24.42 -14.32 -21.18
N ALA A 1110 23.83 -13.31 -20.50
CA ALA A 1110 23.27 -12.14 -21.17
C ALA A 1110 24.33 -11.30 -21.91
N VAL A 1111 25.50 -11.10 -21.30
CA VAL A 1111 26.61 -10.40 -21.97
C VAL A 1111 27.07 -11.18 -23.20
N ALA A 1112 27.24 -12.50 -23.08
CA ALA A 1112 27.67 -13.34 -24.19
C ALA A 1112 26.65 -13.31 -25.36
N GLU A 1113 25.37 -13.41 -25.05
CA GLU A 1113 24.30 -13.38 -26.04
C GLU A 1113 24.16 -12.01 -26.71
N ALA A 1114 24.24 -10.93 -25.94
CA ALA A 1114 24.21 -9.56 -26.48
C ALA A 1114 25.41 -9.31 -27.41
N LEU A 1115 26.61 -9.76 -27.06
CA LEU A 1115 27.79 -9.67 -27.93
C LEU A 1115 27.66 -10.51 -29.20
N ARG A 1116 27.06 -11.70 -29.11
CA ARG A 1116 26.78 -12.56 -30.27
C ARG A 1116 25.80 -11.86 -31.23
N LEU A 1117 24.67 -11.38 -30.70
CA LEU A 1117 23.67 -10.64 -31.49
C LEU A 1117 24.26 -9.38 -32.12
N LEU A 1118 25.14 -8.68 -31.41
CA LEU A 1118 25.78 -7.47 -31.90
C LEU A 1118 26.74 -7.75 -33.08
N GLN A 1119 27.33 -8.95 -33.15
CA GLN A 1119 28.12 -9.37 -34.31
C GLN A 1119 27.23 -9.71 -35.52
N GLU A 1120 26.05 -10.29 -35.28
CA GLU A 1120 25.09 -10.65 -36.32
C GLU A 1120 24.32 -9.43 -36.86
N GLN A 1121 24.07 -8.46 -35.99
CA GLN A 1121 23.26 -7.27 -36.25
C GLN A 1121 24.03 -6.02 -35.76
N PRO A 1122 25.05 -5.58 -36.51
CA PRO A 1122 25.83 -4.42 -36.12
C PRO A 1122 24.97 -3.14 -36.14
N PRO A 1123 25.26 -2.15 -35.28
CA PRO A 1123 24.52 -0.90 -35.23
C PRO A 1123 24.56 -0.17 -36.57
N LEU A 1124 23.47 0.52 -36.90
CA LEU A 1124 23.41 1.39 -38.07
C LEU A 1124 24.58 2.38 -38.05
N GLN A 1125 25.30 2.50 -39.16
CA GLN A 1125 26.42 3.43 -39.30
C GLN A 1125 26.00 4.65 -40.12
N PHE A 1126 26.50 5.83 -39.75
CA PHE A 1126 26.31 7.04 -40.54
C PHE A 1126 27.29 7.09 -41.70
N GLU A 1127 26.79 6.93 -42.92
CA GLU A 1127 27.55 7.09 -44.15
C GLU A 1127 26.97 8.25 -44.99
N PRO A 1128 27.46 9.49 -44.82
CA PRO A 1128 26.82 10.68 -45.41
C PRO A 1128 26.85 10.73 -46.94
N GLY A 1129 27.74 9.95 -47.58
CA GLY A 1129 28.00 10.08 -49.01
C GLY A 1129 28.49 11.49 -49.40
N ASP A 1130 28.22 11.89 -50.66
CA ASP A 1130 28.52 13.23 -51.15
C ASP A 1130 27.49 14.25 -50.65
N LEU A 1131 27.98 15.32 -50.01
CA LEU A 1131 27.12 16.44 -49.63
C LEU A 1131 26.59 17.16 -50.89
N PRO A 1132 25.34 17.68 -50.87
CA PRO A 1132 24.78 18.43 -51.98
C PRO A 1132 25.68 19.61 -52.40
N ASN A 1133 26.15 19.60 -53.65
CA ASN A 1133 26.90 20.71 -54.23
C ASN A 1133 25.95 21.68 -54.95
N LEU A 1134 25.65 22.82 -54.31
CA LEU A 1134 24.77 23.85 -54.85
C LEU A 1134 25.46 24.83 -55.81
N ALA A 1135 26.70 24.58 -56.25
CA ALA A 1135 27.47 25.49 -57.13
C ALA A 1135 26.90 25.70 -58.56
N GLY A 1136 25.70 25.17 -58.85
CA GLY A 1136 24.91 25.44 -60.05
C GLY A 1136 23.44 25.80 -59.79
N ALA A 1137 23.06 26.11 -58.54
CA ALA A 1137 21.73 26.66 -58.24
C ALA A 1137 21.54 27.96 -59.03
N PRO A 1138 20.35 28.21 -59.61
CA PRO A 1138 20.14 29.36 -60.48
C PRO A 1138 20.58 30.64 -59.76
N GLN A 1139 21.50 31.39 -60.35
CA GLN A 1139 21.73 32.77 -59.93
C GLN A 1139 20.37 33.46 -60.01
N LEU A 1140 19.89 33.97 -58.88
CA LEU A 1140 18.77 34.90 -58.88
C LEU A 1140 19.14 36.00 -59.87
N ILE A 1141 18.47 36.01 -61.02
CA ILE A 1141 18.58 37.10 -61.98
C ILE A 1141 18.21 38.35 -61.17
N PRO A 1142 19.08 39.37 -61.05
CA PRO A 1142 18.68 40.62 -60.42
C PRO A 1142 17.45 41.10 -61.18
N GLY A 1143 16.31 41.14 -60.50
CA GLY A 1143 15.06 41.59 -61.07
C GLY A 1143 15.28 42.95 -61.70
N THR A 1144 15.25 42.95 -63.03
CA THR A 1144 14.99 44.11 -63.86
C THR A 1144 13.80 44.85 -63.27
N THR A 1145 14.01 46.13 -62.96
CA THR A 1145 12.93 47.11 -62.83
C THR A 1145 12.11 47.07 -64.11
N ALA A 1146 10.98 46.36 -64.09
CA ALA A 1146 9.93 46.50 -65.07
C ALA A 1146 8.89 47.46 -64.49
N GLU A 1147 8.99 48.69 -64.96
CA GLU A 1147 7.98 49.73 -64.87
C GLU A 1147 6.61 49.20 -65.31
N GLY A 1148 5.57 49.64 -64.61
CA GLY A 1148 4.27 50.01 -65.18
C GLY A 1148 3.47 48.97 -65.95
N ASN A 1149 2.35 48.55 -65.36
CA ASN A 1149 1.06 48.92 -65.94
C ASN A 1149 -0.09 48.73 -64.95
N ASP A 1150 -0.81 49.82 -64.73
CA ASP A 1150 -2.18 49.85 -64.23
C ASP A 1150 -3.09 48.97 -65.10
N GLN A 1151 -3.91 48.14 -64.46
CA GLN A 1151 -5.34 47.99 -64.76
C GLN A 1151 -6.10 47.39 -63.58
#